data_AF-A0A2I1GJ35-F1
#
_entry.id   AF-A0A2I1GJ35-F1
#
_cell.length_a   1.000
_cell.length_b   1.000
_cell.length_c   1.000
_cell.angle_alpha   90.00
_cell.angle_beta   90.00
_cell.angle_gamma   90.00
#
_symmetry.space_group_name_H-M   'P 1'
#
loop_
_entity.id
_entity.type
_entity.pdbx_description
1 polymer ?
#
loop_
_entity_poly.entity_id
_entity_poly.type
_entity_poly.pdbx_seq_one_letter_code
_entity_poly.pdbx_strand_id
1 'polypeptide(L)'
;MFMDNNIVDIDILPEPKPDGYTISVSGLNLQFPFSFYFMKQIDNFKTLYEEEISSLREDMENIDLSTGKLLEHIYEDYIKSFTNKVFNSITLLRTSPLEQASDLYFKDFVSIICNSETSLKNISVLSYILKCKLGKEEILNPILLHTFWWEHASSTLAAFQLVHMCPNIINQVYNDDADLTNENFDDYLVDEVTNMMLRKIIKSQETIELQRVIKKVLNLCEKVSGFTRTESFQLLQICYDLLSTELITLDTIKEIIKTRETRETDDDEIFSARLIHDVFEIFRNIEIVEAEQENKITFAKQSFVMKSLEIIPFESPSRLELYRNLFLEDPFPLMGKIIKSIFEEENKNEPFNFFTWLVNPEEMLRFEIINECLENGNYDSLMAALFCDIIQTTYFAQYDLIKLSPYFRYAIEALYARNTRGLQKITAIAFMKEFVRRFWDETIQVTIFQSIEFNSLNLMETDDFDPNQMLNDLNYFMEQSYPLIHSLKIYFIRDLRNREYSMDDIKKFCQGQTNALPWLGSLAWDNNQETRLQFNAYYSLKDYSDVENCFSMLYSYNHRDQFNQIFKALKRKESINARISFMGIILNRLHAIRATKDWAHVENQVAGFLNEKIEQISSLSIIYRKIIKDITTNQCPLLYLDIDTSNSDLLIKSVVGHVIALHSSLPADA
;
A
#
# COMPACT_ATOMS: atom_id res chain seq x y z
N MET A 1 8.27 59.46 26.84
CA MET A 1 8.77 58.07 26.89
C MET A 1 9.82 57.87 27.96
N PHE A 2 11.01 58.50 27.85
CA PHE A 2 12.06 58.32 28.88
C PHE A 2 11.62 58.73 30.30
N MET A 3 10.77 59.75 30.43
CA MET A 3 10.23 60.24 31.72
C MET A 3 8.91 59.57 32.13
N ASP A 4 8.52 58.48 31.49
CA ASP A 4 7.26 57.77 31.79
C ASP A 4 7.56 56.51 32.60
N ASN A 5 7.21 56.53 33.90
CA ASN A 5 7.48 55.44 34.84
C ASN A 5 6.78 54.11 34.46
N ASN A 6 5.78 54.14 33.58
CA ASN A 6 5.14 52.91 33.06
C ASN A 6 5.92 52.28 31.90
N ILE A 7 6.88 53.00 31.31
CA ILE A 7 7.70 52.55 30.16
C ILE A 7 9.14 52.31 30.62
N VAL A 8 9.69 53.23 31.41
CA VAL A 8 11.02 53.15 32.02
C VAL A 8 10.83 53.34 33.51
N ASP A 9 10.92 52.26 34.28
CA ASP A 9 10.91 52.37 35.73
C ASP A 9 12.31 52.80 36.22
N ILE A 10 12.50 54.12 36.28
CA ILE A 10 13.76 54.75 36.72
C ILE A 10 14.01 54.47 38.21
N ASP A 11 12.96 54.20 39.00
CA ASP A 11 13.06 53.96 40.45
C ASP A 11 13.65 52.57 40.77
N ILE A 12 13.70 51.66 39.78
CA ILE A 12 14.36 50.34 39.87
C ILE A 12 15.84 50.40 39.47
N LEU A 13 16.30 51.50 38.86
CA LEU A 13 17.71 51.65 38.50
C LEU A 13 18.55 51.92 39.77
N PRO A 14 19.62 51.14 40.04
CA PRO A 14 20.44 51.36 41.21
C PRO A 14 21.06 52.76 41.18
N GLU A 15 21.05 53.47 42.31
CA GLU A 15 21.71 54.78 42.42
C GLU A 15 23.15 54.71 41.91
N PRO A 16 23.59 55.69 41.11
CA PRO A 16 24.93 55.67 40.53
C PRO A 16 25.99 55.65 41.63
N LYS A 17 26.84 54.62 41.62
CA LYS A 17 28.05 54.60 42.45
C LYS A 17 29.09 55.56 41.85
N PRO A 18 29.99 56.14 42.66
CA PRO A 18 31.02 57.07 42.19
C PRO A 18 31.87 56.55 41.02
N ASP A 19 31.96 55.23 40.88
CA ASP A 19 32.82 54.55 39.90
C ASP A 19 32.06 54.03 38.65
N GLY A 20 30.78 54.42 38.45
CA GLY A 20 30.04 54.17 37.21
C GLY A 20 28.70 53.44 37.36
N TYR A 21 27.89 53.49 36.29
CA TYR A 21 26.56 52.88 36.20
C TYR A 21 26.64 51.37 35.95
N THR A 22 25.86 50.58 36.70
CA THR A 22 25.62 49.16 36.40
C THR A 22 24.19 49.02 35.86
N ILE A 23 24.05 48.92 34.53
CA ILE A 23 22.76 48.71 33.87
C ILE A 23 22.51 47.20 33.77
N SER A 24 21.48 46.70 34.45
CA SER A 24 21.05 45.30 34.40
C SER A 24 19.96 45.05 33.36
N VAL A 25 20.26 45.37 32.09
CA VAL A 25 19.61 44.77 30.92
C VAL A 25 20.76 44.35 30.00
N SER A 26 21.02 43.06 30.00
CA SER A 26 22.20 42.42 29.43
C SER A 26 22.28 42.57 27.90
N GLY A 27 23.19 43.44 27.43
CA GLY A 27 24.01 43.20 26.23
C GLY A 27 23.47 43.57 24.84
N LEU A 28 22.21 44.00 24.69
CA LEU A 28 21.66 44.35 23.37
C LEU A 28 21.89 45.83 23.03
N ASN A 29 22.73 46.10 22.03
CA ASN A 29 22.93 47.45 21.49
C ASN A 29 21.85 47.77 20.45
N LEU A 30 20.64 48.08 20.94
CA LEU A 30 19.47 48.43 20.12
C LEU A 30 19.59 49.87 19.59
N GLN A 31 19.28 50.08 18.31
CA GLN A 31 19.43 51.34 17.58
C GLN A 31 18.18 52.22 17.62
N PHE A 32 16.99 51.62 17.65
CA PHE A 32 15.72 52.30 17.73
C PHE A 32 15.31 52.52 19.21
N PRO A 33 14.81 53.71 19.58
CA PRO A 33 14.47 53.99 20.97
C PRO A 33 13.32 53.10 21.46
N PHE A 34 13.55 52.40 22.57
CA PHE A 34 12.53 51.56 23.22
C PHE A 34 12.00 50.42 22.32
N SER A 35 12.77 49.92 21.36
CA SER A 35 12.35 48.84 20.42
C SER A 35 11.75 47.63 21.12
N PHE A 36 12.39 47.16 22.20
CA PHE A 36 11.90 46.02 22.96
C PHE A 36 10.55 46.27 23.64
N TYR A 37 10.30 47.51 24.07
CA TYR A 37 8.99 47.89 24.62
C TYR A 37 7.93 47.87 23.52
N PHE A 38 8.18 48.51 22.38
CA PHE A 38 7.24 48.53 21.26
C PHE A 38 6.95 47.14 20.71
N MET A 39 7.98 46.29 20.58
CA MET A 39 7.84 44.90 20.19
C MET A 39 6.88 44.16 21.12
N LYS A 40 7.07 44.25 22.44
CA LYS A 40 6.16 43.65 23.43
C LYS A 40 4.73 44.20 23.36
N GLN A 41 4.58 45.51 23.13
CA GLN A 41 3.26 46.12 23.02
C GLN A 41 2.50 45.59 21.80
N ILE A 42 3.18 45.42 20.65
CA ILE A 42 2.60 44.83 19.45
C ILE A 42 2.30 43.34 19.68
N ASP A 43 3.21 42.59 20.31
CA ASP A 43 3.03 41.16 20.61
C ASP A 43 1.84 40.84 21.52
N ASN A 44 1.37 41.80 22.32
CA ASN A 44 0.12 41.64 23.10
C ASN A 44 -1.13 41.44 22.21
N PHE A 45 -1.06 41.78 20.92
CA PHE A 45 -2.16 41.60 19.97
C PHE A 45 -2.12 40.25 19.24
N LYS A 46 -1.11 39.39 19.50
CA LYS A 46 -0.96 38.11 18.80
C LYS A 46 -2.21 37.23 18.91
N THR A 47 -2.74 37.03 20.11
CA THR A 47 -3.93 36.19 20.31
C THR A 47 -5.15 36.74 19.59
N LEU A 48 -5.34 38.07 19.59
CA LEU A 48 -6.42 38.71 18.84
C LEU A 48 -6.27 38.50 17.33
N TYR A 49 -5.04 38.63 16.81
CA TYR A 49 -4.75 38.36 15.40
C TYR A 49 -5.10 36.91 15.02
N GLU A 50 -4.69 35.95 15.83
CA GLU A 50 -4.94 34.53 15.60
C GLU A 50 -6.45 34.22 15.61
N GLU A 51 -7.21 34.75 16.56
CA GLU A 51 -8.67 34.57 16.66
C GLU A 51 -9.42 35.20 15.47
N GLU A 52 -9.04 36.41 15.04
CA GLU A 52 -9.67 37.11 13.92
C GLU A 52 -9.36 36.44 12.58
N ILE A 53 -8.11 35.99 12.35
CA ILE A 53 -7.74 35.20 11.16
C ILE A 53 -8.47 33.86 11.13
N SER A 54 -8.55 33.15 12.26
CA SER A 54 -9.31 31.89 12.33
C SER A 54 -10.78 32.10 11.98
N SER A 55 -11.39 33.17 12.48
CA SER A 55 -12.79 33.51 12.17
C SER A 55 -13.00 33.80 10.68
N LEU A 56 -12.06 34.52 10.03
CA LEU A 56 -12.13 34.77 8.58
C LEU A 56 -12.04 33.49 7.74
N ARG A 57 -11.27 32.51 8.21
CA ARG A 57 -11.11 31.19 7.57
C ARG A 57 -12.31 30.25 7.81
N GLU A 58 -13.31 30.62 8.60
CA GLU A 58 -14.54 29.82 8.72
C GLU A 58 -15.46 29.99 7.51
N ASP A 59 -15.32 31.09 6.78
CA ASP A 59 -16.07 31.37 5.57
C ASP A 59 -15.33 30.85 4.33
N MET A 60 -15.90 29.84 3.67
CA MET A 60 -15.34 29.24 2.46
C MET A 60 -15.24 30.23 1.29
N GLU A 61 -16.02 31.32 1.28
CA GLU A 61 -15.93 32.36 0.25
C GLU A 61 -14.65 33.21 0.39
N ASN A 62 -14.07 33.25 1.60
CA ASN A 62 -12.83 33.98 1.87
C ASN A 62 -11.57 33.18 1.52
N ILE A 63 -11.70 31.90 1.16
CA ILE A 63 -10.57 30.98 0.98
C ILE A 63 -10.35 30.71 -0.51
N ASP A 64 -9.09 30.80 -0.93
CA ASP A 64 -8.65 30.24 -2.19
C ASP A 64 -8.66 28.70 -2.11
N LEU A 65 -9.55 28.06 -2.86
CA LEU A 65 -9.72 26.61 -2.89
C LEU A 65 -8.46 25.85 -3.34
N SER A 66 -7.55 26.50 -4.07
CA SER A 66 -6.31 25.89 -4.55
C SER A 66 -5.19 25.91 -3.51
N THR A 67 -5.11 26.96 -2.70
CA THR A 67 -4.02 27.16 -1.72
C THR A 67 -4.46 26.95 -0.26
N GLY A 68 -5.76 26.96 0.01
CA GLY A 68 -6.33 26.91 1.36
C GLY A 68 -6.05 28.17 2.20
N LYS A 69 -5.55 29.25 1.58
CA LYS A 69 -5.25 30.53 2.24
C LYS A 69 -6.39 31.53 2.03
N LEU A 70 -6.42 32.59 2.85
CA LEU A 70 -7.32 33.71 2.62
C LEU A 70 -7.02 34.34 1.25
N LEU A 71 -8.06 34.75 0.54
CA LEU A 71 -7.95 35.53 -0.68
C LEU A 71 -7.16 36.81 -0.39
N GLU A 72 -6.25 37.18 -1.29
CA GLU A 72 -5.29 38.28 -1.09
C GLU A 72 -5.98 39.58 -0.67
N HIS A 73 -7.03 40.00 -1.39
CA HIS A 73 -7.79 41.20 -1.06
C HIS A 73 -8.46 41.16 0.33
N ILE A 74 -8.92 39.98 0.79
CA ILE A 74 -9.48 39.80 2.14
C ILE A 74 -8.39 39.98 3.19
N TYR A 75 -7.21 39.38 2.95
CA TYR A 75 -6.08 39.50 3.86
C TYR A 75 -5.55 40.93 3.92
N GLU A 76 -5.40 41.62 2.79
CA GLU A 76 -4.98 43.01 2.73
C GLU A 76 -5.93 43.96 3.48
N ASP A 77 -7.24 43.83 3.24
CA ASP A 77 -8.26 44.63 3.91
C ASP A 77 -8.25 44.37 5.43
N TYR A 78 -8.11 43.11 5.83
CA TYR A 78 -7.97 42.73 7.23
C TYR A 78 -6.72 43.35 7.85
N ILE A 79 -5.54 43.17 7.25
CA ILE A 79 -4.27 43.70 7.77
C ILE A 79 -4.34 45.22 7.92
N LYS A 80 -4.97 45.92 6.97
CA LYS A 80 -5.17 47.37 7.06
C LYS A 80 -6.06 47.75 8.25
N SER A 81 -7.17 47.04 8.44
CA SER A 81 -8.07 47.22 9.59
C SER A 81 -7.37 46.92 10.92
N PHE A 82 -6.64 45.81 10.98
CA PHE A 82 -5.88 45.36 12.14
C PHE A 82 -4.76 46.33 12.50
N THR A 83 -4.00 46.81 11.52
CA THR A 83 -2.97 47.85 11.70
C THR A 83 -3.57 49.08 12.36
N ASN A 84 -4.68 49.60 11.82
CA ASN A 84 -5.38 50.75 12.41
C ASN A 84 -5.84 50.47 13.84
N LYS A 85 -6.33 49.26 14.13
CA LYS A 85 -6.75 48.84 15.48
C LYS A 85 -5.57 48.87 16.47
N VAL A 86 -4.41 48.33 16.10
CA VAL A 86 -3.20 48.32 16.94
C VAL A 86 -2.72 49.75 17.22
N PHE A 87 -2.58 50.58 16.18
CA PHE A 87 -2.14 51.98 16.33
C PHE A 87 -3.11 52.84 17.15
N ASN A 88 -4.43 52.59 17.05
CA ASN A 88 -5.44 53.30 17.84
C ASN A 88 -5.47 52.85 19.31
N SER A 89 -5.11 51.59 19.57
CA SER A 89 -5.12 51.02 20.92
C SER A 89 -3.89 51.47 21.73
N ILE A 90 -2.76 51.75 21.07
CA ILE A 90 -1.53 52.21 21.73
C ILE A 90 -1.15 53.61 21.23
N THR A 91 -1.55 54.62 22.00
CA THR A 91 -1.28 56.04 21.68
C THR A 91 0.21 56.33 21.40
N LEU A 92 1.10 55.62 22.10
CA LEU A 92 2.56 55.77 21.97
C LEU A 92 3.09 55.28 20.61
N LEU A 93 2.49 54.25 19.99
CA LEU A 93 2.88 53.79 18.66
C LEU A 93 2.63 54.87 17.61
N ARG A 94 1.48 55.57 17.70
CA ARG A 94 1.12 56.66 16.77
C ARG A 94 2.06 57.87 16.84
N THR A 95 2.58 58.17 18.03
CA THR A 95 3.50 59.29 18.25
C THR A 95 4.98 58.91 18.13
N SER A 96 5.27 57.64 17.89
CA SER A 96 6.64 57.13 17.78
C SER A 96 7.22 57.39 16.38
N PRO A 97 8.54 57.39 16.21
CA PRO A 97 9.17 57.45 14.91
C PRO A 97 9.15 56.10 14.16
N LEU A 98 8.28 55.14 14.53
CA LEU A 98 8.24 53.79 13.92
C LEU A 98 8.07 53.84 12.40
N GLU A 99 7.24 54.75 11.90
CA GLU A 99 7.05 54.92 10.44
C GLU A 99 8.25 55.62 9.77
N GLN A 100 8.94 56.51 10.48
CA GLN A 100 10.05 57.33 9.93
C GLN A 100 11.41 56.65 10.02
N ALA A 101 11.57 55.74 10.98
CA ALA A 101 12.80 55.03 11.28
C ALA A 101 12.57 53.51 11.37
N SER A 102 11.65 53.01 10.55
CA SER A 102 11.28 51.59 10.44
C SER A 102 12.48 50.68 10.17
N ASP A 103 13.46 51.13 9.40
CA ASP A 103 14.72 50.41 9.17
C ASP A 103 15.48 50.10 10.47
N LEU A 104 15.49 51.04 11.41
CA LEU A 104 16.15 50.86 12.70
C LEU A 104 15.36 49.90 13.58
N TYR A 105 14.02 49.99 13.54
CA TYR A 105 13.14 49.05 14.23
C TYR A 105 13.30 47.62 13.71
N PHE A 106 13.34 47.44 12.39
CA PHE A 106 13.58 46.13 11.76
C PHE A 106 14.92 45.53 12.18
N LYS A 107 16.01 46.31 12.16
CA LYS A 107 17.33 45.84 12.61
C LYS A 107 17.31 45.38 14.06
N ASP A 108 16.64 46.14 14.92
CA ASP A 108 16.48 45.79 16.33
C ASP A 108 15.60 44.56 16.53
N PHE A 109 14.51 44.43 15.78
CA PHE A 109 13.64 43.26 15.80
C PHE A 109 14.45 41.99 15.50
N VAL A 110 15.21 41.99 14.40
CA VAL A 110 16.08 40.86 14.03
C VAL A 110 17.13 40.57 15.11
N SER A 111 17.75 41.62 15.68
CA SER A 111 18.72 41.49 16.76
C SER A 111 18.10 40.86 18.01
N ILE A 112 16.90 41.30 18.42
CA ILE A 112 16.19 40.76 19.58
C ILE A 112 15.88 39.28 19.35
N ILE A 113 15.30 38.92 18.20
CA ILE A 113 14.97 37.53 17.86
C ILE A 113 16.23 36.65 17.84
N CYS A 114 17.32 37.11 17.22
CA CYS A 114 18.57 36.37 17.20
C CYS A 114 19.17 36.15 18.60
N ASN A 115 18.96 37.06 19.55
CA ASN A 115 19.51 36.92 20.89
C ASN A 115 18.57 36.18 21.87
N SER A 116 17.26 36.17 21.62
CA SER A 116 16.30 35.37 22.39
C SER A 116 16.37 33.89 22.04
N GLU A 117 16.67 33.58 20.78
CA GLU A 117 16.78 32.21 20.28
C GLU A 117 18.22 31.71 20.34
N THR A 118 18.51 30.80 21.28
CA THR A 118 19.86 30.21 21.44
C THR A 118 20.45 29.57 20.16
N SER A 119 19.59 29.23 19.20
CA SER A 119 19.94 28.64 17.91
C SER A 119 20.34 29.65 16.83
N LEU A 120 20.08 30.94 17.05
CA LEU A 120 20.37 32.03 16.12
C LEU A 120 21.62 32.80 16.57
N LYS A 121 22.61 32.94 15.69
CA LYS A 121 23.80 33.77 15.96
C LYS A 121 24.15 34.73 14.82
N ASN A 122 23.38 34.70 13.73
CA ASN A 122 23.72 35.40 12.50
C ASN A 122 22.59 36.35 12.05
N ILE A 123 22.71 37.61 12.48
CA ILE A 123 21.72 38.66 12.20
C ILE A 123 21.57 38.88 10.68
N SER A 124 22.65 38.81 9.89
CA SER A 124 22.58 39.06 8.44
C SER A 124 21.75 38.00 7.71
N VAL A 125 21.86 36.73 8.12
CA VAL A 125 21.08 35.63 7.51
C VAL A 125 19.60 35.77 7.83
N LEU A 126 19.22 36.05 9.08
CA LEU A 126 17.80 36.24 9.41
C LEU A 126 17.23 37.47 8.69
N SER A 127 17.99 38.57 8.65
CA SER A 127 17.61 39.78 7.92
C SER A 127 17.38 39.49 6.42
N TYR A 128 18.28 38.72 5.81
CA TYR A 128 18.16 38.29 4.41
C TYR A 128 16.91 37.44 4.16
N ILE A 129 16.64 36.44 5.01
CA ILE A 129 15.47 35.55 4.83
C ILE A 129 14.16 36.33 4.95
N LEU A 130 14.05 37.23 5.92
CA LEU A 130 12.85 38.06 6.09
C LEU A 130 12.63 38.98 4.88
N LYS A 131 13.70 39.56 4.33
CA LYS A 131 13.61 40.35 3.08
C LYS A 131 13.15 39.51 1.88
N CYS A 132 13.60 38.26 1.78
CA CYS A 132 13.19 37.38 0.69
C CYS A 132 11.72 36.95 0.81
N LYS A 133 11.25 36.65 2.02
CA LYS A 133 9.91 36.11 2.26
C LYS A 133 8.81 37.17 2.33
N LEU A 134 9.11 38.35 2.88
CA LEU A 134 8.13 39.42 3.07
C LEU A 134 8.35 40.58 2.06
N GLY A 135 9.53 40.68 1.45
CA GLY A 135 9.85 41.78 0.52
C GLY A 135 10.52 42.98 1.20
N LYS A 136 11.34 43.71 0.44
CA LYS A 136 12.21 44.79 0.97
C LYS A 136 11.44 45.96 1.59
N GLU A 137 10.24 46.26 1.09
CA GLU A 137 9.42 47.38 1.57
C GLU A 137 8.49 46.97 2.70
N GLU A 138 7.86 45.80 2.61
CA GLU A 138 6.89 45.34 3.62
C GLU A 138 7.52 45.01 4.96
N ILE A 139 8.80 44.57 5.00
CA ILE A 139 9.54 44.37 6.26
C ILE A 139 9.67 45.64 7.10
N LEU A 140 9.47 46.82 6.49
CA LEU A 140 9.53 48.10 7.17
C LEU A 140 8.21 48.45 7.86
N ASN A 141 7.12 47.72 7.59
CA ASN A 141 5.89 47.85 8.35
C ASN A 141 5.98 46.98 9.63
N PRO A 142 6.03 47.59 10.83
CA PRO A 142 6.17 46.84 12.08
C PRO A 142 5.04 45.83 12.32
N ILE A 143 3.81 46.15 11.88
CA ILE A 143 2.68 45.24 12.09
C ILE A 143 2.80 44.02 11.18
N LEU A 144 3.08 44.24 9.88
CA LEU A 144 3.31 43.14 8.92
C LEU A 144 4.47 42.24 9.35
N LEU A 145 5.58 42.83 9.82
CA LEU A 145 6.73 42.09 10.31
C LEU A 145 6.37 41.16 11.48
N HIS A 146 5.58 41.66 12.43
CA HIS A 146 5.13 40.88 13.59
C HIS A 146 4.11 39.80 13.21
N THR A 147 3.08 40.12 12.43
CA THR A 147 2.06 39.15 12.01
C THR A 147 2.70 38.03 11.18
N PHE A 148 3.61 38.38 10.27
CA PHE A 148 4.42 37.42 9.53
C PHE A 148 5.22 36.51 10.47
N TRP A 149 5.90 37.07 11.47
CA TRP A 149 6.68 36.28 12.43
C TRP A 149 5.78 35.33 13.24
N TRP A 150 4.61 35.80 13.71
CA TRP A 150 3.69 34.96 14.48
C TRP A 150 3.21 33.75 13.67
N GLU A 151 2.93 33.92 12.38
CA GLU A 151 2.43 32.87 11.51
C GLU A 151 3.54 31.94 10.97
N HIS A 152 4.73 32.49 10.68
CA HIS A 152 5.78 31.79 9.93
C HIS A 152 7.10 31.58 10.68
N ALA A 153 7.18 31.84 11.99
CA ALA A 153 8.42 31.68 12.76
C ALA A 153 9.06 30.29 12.59
N SER A 154 8.28 29.21 12.72
CA SER A 154 8.79 27.84 12.60
C SER A 154 9.43 27.56 11.24
N SER A 155 8.79 28.05 10.17
CA SER A 155 9.24 27.91 8.79
C SER A 155 10.49 28.76 8.51
N THR A 156 10.48 30.02 8.95
CA THR A 156 11.62 30.94 8.86
C THR A 156 12.84 30.39 9.61
N LEU A 157 12.64 29.79 10.79
CA LEU A 157 13.71 29.14 11.55
C LEU A 157 14.25 27.90 10.84
N ALA A 158 13.41 27.13 10.16
CA ALA A 158 13.85 26.00 9.35
C ALA A 158 14.72 26.47 8.17
N ALA A 159 14.26 27.50 7.45
CA ALA A 159 15.01 28.14 6.37
C ALA A 159 16.36 28.69 6.88
N PHE A 160 16.38 29.33 8.05
CA PHE A 160 17.61 29.82 8.68
C PHE A 160 18.63 28.70 8.91
N GLN A 161 18.19 27.55 9.42
CA GLN A 161 19.08 26.41 9.62
C GLN A 161 19.60 25.82 8.31
N LEU A 162 18.75 25.76 7.27
CA LEU A 162 19.12 25.30 5.94
C LEU A 162 20.18 26.20 5.28
N VAL A 163 19.99 27.53 5.34
CA VAL A 163 20.98 28.49 4.85
C VAL A 163 22.33 28.28 5.55
N HIS A 164 22.33 28.08 6.87
CA HIS A 164 23.56 27.80 7.62
C HIS A 164 24.26 26.49 7.24
N MET A 165 23.52 25.53 6.69
CA MET A 165 24.08 24.28 6.17
C MET A 165 24.63 24.43 4.75
N CYS A 166 24.31 25.51 4.03
CA CYS A 166 24.67 25.73 2.63
C CYS A 166 25.63 26.91 2.44
N PRO A 167 26.95 26.66 2.25
CA PRO A 167 27.94 27.71 2.09
C PRO A 167 27.69 28.67 0.91
N ASN A 168 27.09 28.17 -0.18
CA ASN A 168 26.81 28.97 -1.37
C ASN A 168 25.87 30.15 -1.06
N ILE A 169 24.78 29.86 -0.34
CA ILE A 169 23.78 30.86 0.02
C ILE A 169 24.35 31.84 1.05
N ILE A 170 25.14 31.35 2.02
CA ILE A 170 25.84 32.21 2.98
C ILE A 170 26.74 33.23 2.26
N ASN A 171 27.50 32.79 1.25
CA ASN A 171 28.36 33.69 0.49
C ASN A 171 27.54 34.73 -0.28
N GLN A 172 26.38 34.37 -0.84
CA GLN A 172 25.46 35.32 -1.45
C GLN A 172 24.93 36.35 -0.46
N VAL A 173 24.56 35.93 0.75
CA VAL A 173 24.09 36.83 1.83
C VAL A 173 25.14 37.90 2.16
N TYR A 174 26.43 37.57 2.12
CA TYR A 174 27.50 38.50 2.47
C TYR A 174 27.99 39.38 1.30
N ASN A 175 27.64 39.05 0.05
CA ASN A 175 28.11 39.78 -1.12
C ASN A 175 27.21 40.95 -1.54
N ASP A 176 26.11 41.23 -0.82
CA ASP A 176 25.19 42.40 -0.94
C ASP A 176 24.60 42.68 -2.35
N ASP A 177 24.91 41.88 -3.36
CA ASP A 177 24.57 42.09 -4.79
C ASP A 177 23.32 41.33 -5.25
N ALA A 178 22.58 40.71 -4.34
CA ALA A 178 21.42 39.92 -4.73
C ALA A 178 20.15 40.79 -4.75
N ASP A 179 19.61 40.99 -5.95
CA ASP A 179 18.21 41.41 -6.12
C ASP A 179 17.30 40.26 -5.66
N LEU A 180 16.97 40.29 -4.37
CA LEU A 180 16.32 39.22 -3.62
C LEU A 180 14.81 39.39 -3.52
N THR A 181 14.17 39.67 -4.65
CA THR A 181 12.71 39.51 -4.76
C THR A 181 12.49 38.26 -5.57
N ASN A 182 12.68 37.10 -4.94
CA ASN A 182 12.27 35.85 -5.53
C ASN A 182 10.97 35.47 -4.82
N GLU A 183 9.85 35.63 -5.51
CA GLU A 183 8.55 35.03 -5.11
C GLU A 183 8.71 33.53 -4.80
N ASN A 184 9.84 32.94 -5.24
CA ASN A 184 10.17 31.54 -5.04
C ASN A 184 11.47 31.25 -4.23
N PHE A 185 11.75 32.04 -3.20
CA PHE A 185 12.93 31.82 -2.33
C PHE A 185 12.95 30.42 -1.69
N ASP A 186 11.80 29.92 -1.27
CA ASP A 186 11.70 28.62 -0.61
C ASP A 186 12.07 27.46 -1.55
N ASP A 187 11.61 27.48 -2.81
CA ASP A 187 12.01 26.47 -3.81
C ASP A 187 13.51 26.57 -4.11
N TYR A 188 14.03 27.79 -4.29
CA TYR A 188 15.46 28.00 -4.51
C TYR A 188 16.32 27.43 -3.38
N LEU A 189 15.94 27.74 -2.13
CA LEU A 189 16.64 27.27 -0.94
C LEU A 189 16.64 25.73 -0.86
N VAL A 190 15.47 25.12 -1.05
CA VAL A 190 15.33 23.66 -0.98
C VAL A 190 16.12 22.99 -2.09
N ASP A 191 16.07 23.50 -3.33
CA ASP A 191 16.81 22.91 -4.45
C ASP A 191 18.33 23.02 -4.26
N GLU A 192 18.85 24.18 -3.86
CA GLU A 192 20.29 24.35 -3.63
C GLU A 192 20.81 23.48 -2.49
N VAL A 193 20.11 23.44 -1.35
CA VAL A 193 20.52 22.61 -0.21
C VAL A 193 20.48 21.13 -0.60
N THR A 194 19.47 20.73 -1.36
CA THR A 194 19.34 19.36 -1.82
C THR A 194 20.45 18.97 -2.79
N ASN A 195 20.72 19.79 -3.80
CA ASN A 195 21.80 19.55 -4.75
C ASN A 195 23.17 19.52 -4.07
N MET A 196 23.40 20.40 -3.11
CA MET A 196 24.59 20.35 -2.26
C MET A 196 24.68 19.02 -1.50
N MET A 197 23.57 18.54 -0.91
CA MET A 197 23.56 17.27 -0.19
C MET A 197 23.81 16.07 -1.10
N LEU A 198 23.24 16.04 -2.31
CA LEU A 198 23.52 15.00 -3.31
C LEU A 198 25.02 14.98 -3.67
N ARG A 199 25.63 16.15 -3.93
CA ARG A 199 27.09 16.26 -4.17
C ARG A 199 27.92 15.82 -2.96
N LYS A 200 27.43 16.06 -1.75
CA LYS A 200 28.08 15.60 -0.51
C LYS A 200 28.05 14.08 -0.40
N ILE A 201 26.95 13.42 -0.77
CA ILE A 201 26.83 11.96 -0.79
C ILE A 201 27.90 11.35 -1.71
N ILE A 202 28.07 11.89 -2.92
CA ILE A 202 29.09 11.43 -3.89
C ILE A 202 30.49 11.41 -3.27
N LYS A 203 30.85 12.46 -2.51
CA LYS A 203 32.18 12.64 -1.92
C LYS A 203 32.38 11.93 -0.58
N SER A 204 31.32 11.40 0.03
CA SER A 204 31.36 10.88 1.40
C SER A 204 31.87 9.43 1.48
N GLN A 205 32.47 9.10 2.63
CA GLN A 205 32.89 7.74 2.99
C GLN A 205 32.13 7.19 4.22
N GLU A 206 31.55 8.07 5.05
CA GLU A 206 30.77 7.70 6.25
C GLU A 206 29.28 7.61 5.95
N THR A 207 28.60 6.56 6.43
CA THR A 207 27.17 6.32 6.18
C THR A 207 26.25 6.83 7.30
N ILE A 208 26.57 6.56 8.57
CA ILE A 208 25.67 6.86 9.70
C ILE A 208 25.50 8.37 9.93
N GLU A 209 26.60 9.11 10.03
CA GLU A 209 26.54 10.58 10.19
C GLU A 209 25.93 11.25 8.96
N LEU A 210 26.22 10.73 7.76
CA LEU A 210 25.62 11.21 6.52
C LEU A 210 24.11 11.03 6.53
N GLN A 211 23.60 9.85 6.89
CA GLN A 211 22.15 9.59 7.02
C GLN A 211 21.50 10.53 8.03
N ARG A 212 22.14 10.77 9.18
CA ARG A 212 21.64 11.71 10.20
C ARG A 212 21.52 13.13 9.65
N VAL A 213 22.53 13.58 8.89
CA VAL A 213 22.52 14.91 8.26
C VAL A 213 21.44 14.99 7.17
N ILE A 214 21.33 13.98 6.30
CA ILE A 214 20.29 13.94 5.26
C ILE A 214 18.90 13.99 5.89
N LYS A 215 18.63 13.16 6.90
CA LYS A 215 17.35 13.18 7.63
C LYS A 215 17.05 14.56 8.21
N LYS A 216 18.05 15.22 8.79
CA LYS A 216 17.89 16.58 9.32
C LYS A 216 17.55 17.59 8.23
N VAL A 217 18.22 17.52 7.08
CA VAL A 217 17.94 18.40 5.93
C VAL A 217 16.52 18.17 5.42
N LEU A 218 16.14 16.91 5.17
CA LEU A 218 14.78 16.56 4.70
C LEU A 218 13.70 17.08 5.67
N ASN A 219 13.87 16.85 6.97
CA ASN A 219 12.95 17.34 7.99
C ASN A 219 12.87 18.87 8.08
N LEU A 220 13.94 19.58 7.73
CA LEU A 220 13.95 21.04 7.69
C LEU A 220 13.29 21.55 6.42
N CYS A 221 13.55 20.94 5.25
CA CYS A 221 12.87 21.28 4.01
C CYS A 221 11.35 21.11 4.14
N GLU A 222 10.87 20.01 4.71
CA GLU A 222 9.43 19.78 4.99
C GLU A 222 8.79 20.83 5.92
N LYS A 223 9.60 21.54 6.73
CA LYS A 223 9.12 22.66 7.57
C LYS A 223 9.12 24.00 6.85
N VAL A 224 9.85 24.13 5.74
CA VAL A 224 9.79 25.32 4.89
C VAL A 224 8.42 25.33 4.21
N SER A 225 7.76 26.48 4.26
CA SER A 225 6.36 26.63 3.88
C SER A 225 6.18 26.52 2.36
N GLY A 226 5.35 25.58 1.91
CA GLY A 226 4.75 25.63 0.57
C GLY A 226 5.71 25.50 -0.61
N PHE A 227 6.89 24.92 -0.43
CA PHE A 227 7.82 24.70 -1.54
C PHE A 227 7.28 23.65 -2.52
N THR A 228 7.52 23.85 -3.81
CA THR A 228 7.25 22.89 -4.87
C THR A 228 8.26 21.74 -4.75
N ARG A 229 7.77 20.51 -4.62
CA ARG A 229 8.64 19.32 -4.52
C ARG A 229 9.44 19.16 -5.82
N THR A 230 10.72 19.54 -5.78
CA THR A 230 11.61 19.43 -6.93
C THR A 230 12.08 18.00 -7.15
N GLU A 231 12.50 17.68 -8.37
CA GLU A 231 13.07 16.38 -8.70
C GLU A 231 14.30 16.05 -7.83
N SER A 232 15.14 17.05 -7.57
CA SER A 232 16.30 16.93 -6.68
C SER A 232 15.88 16.49 -5.27
N PHE A 233 14.85 17.11 -4.70
CA PHE A 233 14.36 16.84 -3.34
C PHE A 233 13.91 15.39 -3.21
N GLN A 234 13.13 14.95 -4.18
CA GLN A 234 12.59 13.60 -4.22
C GLN A 234 13.69 12.55 -4.43
N LEU A 235 14.69 12.84 -5.27
CA LEU A 235 15.87 11.99 -5.42
C LEU A 235 16.63 11.87 -4.09
N LEU A 236 16.82 12.97 -3.35
CA LEU A 236 17.47 12.91 -2.03
C LEU A 236 16.66 12.07 -1.03
N GLN A 237 15.33 12.15 -1.05
CA GLN A 237 14.46 11.28 -0.25
C GLN A 237 14.62 9.81 -0.64
N ILE A 238 14.66 9.49 -1.94
CA ILE A 238 14.90 8.12 -2.42
C ILE A 238 16.26 7.63 -1.97
N CYS A 239 17.32 8.42 -2.13
CA CYS A 239 18.65 8.06 -1.64
C CYS A 239 18.64 7.79 -0.14
N TYR A 240 17.92 8.60 0.64
CA TYR A 240 17.76 8.38 2.08
C TYR A 240 17.00 7.08 2.40
N ASP A 241 15.90 6.82 1.71
CA ASP A 241 15.05 5.63 1.92
C ASP A 241 15.83 4.36 1.57
N LEU A 242 16.58 4.36 0.46
CA LEU A 242 17.45 3.25 0.05
C LEU A 242 18.59 3.03 1.06
N LEU A 243 19.28 4.08 1.50
CA LEU A 243 20.31 3.99 2.54
C LEU A 243 19.77 3.45 3.87
N SER A 244 18.52 3.79 4.20
CA SER A 244 17.86 3.37 5.45
C SER A 244 17.50 1.88 5.46
N THR A 245 17.59 1.18 4.33
CA THR A 245 17.41 -0.28 4.26
C THR A 245 18.54 -1.06 4.92
N GLU A 246 19.71 -0.43 5.13
CA GLU A 246 20.97 -1.04 5.61
C GLU A 246 21.57 -2.13 4.70
N LEU A 247 20.85 -2.55 3.66
CA LEU A 247 21.29 -3.55 2.67
C LEU A 247 21.89 -2.92 1.42
N ILE A 248 21.45 -1.71 1.07
CA ILE A 248 21.95 -0.99 -0.10
C ILE A 248 23.17 -0.16 0.30
N THR A 249 24.29 -0.41 -0.38
CA THR A 249 25.57 0.23 -0.05
C THR A 249 25.62 1.69 -0.50
N LEU A 250 26.44 2.49 0.18
CA LEU A 250 26.68 3.88 -0.22
C LEU A 250 27.21 3.99 -1.66
N ASP A 251 28.05 3.05 -2.09
CA ASP A 251 28.61 3.08 -3.44
C ASP A 251 27.52 2.86 -4.51
N THR A 252 26.54 1.99 -4.25
CA THR A 252 25.34 1.86 -5.08
C THR A 252 24.58 3.18 -5.20
N ILE A 253 24.39 3.89 -4.07
CA ILE A 253 23.71 5.20 -4.05
C ILE A 253 24.50 6.26 -4.82
N LYS A 254 25.83 6.25 -4.71
CA LYS A 254 26.69 7.14 -5.50
C LYS A 254 26.52 6.90 -6.99
N GLU A 255 26.43 5.65 -7.42
CA GLU A 255 26.18 5.32 -8.83
C GLU A 255 24.81 5.84 -9.30
N ILE A 256 23.74 5.66 -8.52
CA ILE A 256 22.41 6.24 -8.83
C ILE A 256 22.52 7.76 -9.04
N ILE A 257 23.23 8.46 -8.16
CA ILE A 257 23.40 9.92 -8.27
C ILE A 257 24.29 10.27 -9.48
N LYS A 258 25.32 9.50 -9.81
CA LYS A 258 26.19 9.75 -10.98
C LYS A 258 25.53 9.46 -12.32
N THR A 259 24.54 8.57 -12.37
CA THR A 259 23.70 8.38 -13.57
C THR A 259 23.03 9.70 -13.99
N ARG A 260 22.86 10.66 -13.06
CA ARG A 260 22.48 12.04 -13.35
C ARG A 260 23.56 12.85 -14.08
N GLU A 261 24.84 12.69 -13.70
CA GLU A 261 25.94 13.58 -14.10
C GLU A 261 26.55 13.24 -15.48
N THR A 262 26.31 12.05 -16.03
CA THR A 262 26.98 11.54 -17.26
C THR A 262 26.24 11.84 -18.58
N ARG A 263 25.41 12.88 -18.63
CA ARG A 263 24.49 13.13 -19.75
C ARG A 263 25.08 14.03 -20.84
N GLU A 264 25.12 13.52 -22.07
CA GLU A 264 25.44 14.27 -23.32
C GLU A 264 24.22 14.36 -24.27
N THR A 265 23.02 13.90 -23.88
CA THR A 265 21.84 13.85 -24.75
C THR A 265 20.61 14.50 -24.10
N ASP A 266 19.77 15.16 -24.93
CA ASP A 266 18.60 16.03 -24.67
C ASP A 266 17.46 15.49 -23.75
N ASP A 267 17.63 14.39 -23.01
CA ASP A 267 16.66 13.96 -21.99
C ASP A 267 17.00 14.59 -20.62
N ASP A 268 16.46 15.79 -20.39
CA ASP A 268 16.72 16.62 -19.20
C ASP A 268 16.12 16.08 -17.88
N GLU A 269 15.34 14.99 -17.90
CA GLU A 269 14.60 14.49 -16.72
C GLU A 269 15.49 13.77 -15.71
N ILE A 270 15.53 14.18 -14.43
CA ILE A 270 16.34 13.50 -13.41
C ILE A 270 15.97 12.01 -13.29
N PHE A 271 14.69 11.68 -13.41
CA PHE A 271 14.15 10.32 -13.36
C PHE A 271 14.12 9.64 -14.73
N SER A 272 15.29 9.47 -15.35
CA SER A 272 15.38 8.85 -16.67
C SER A 272 15.05 7.35 -16.67
N ALA A 273 14.67 6.82 -17.83
CA ALA A 273 14.47 5.38 -18.07
C ALA A 273 15.63 4.51 -17.52
N ARG A 274 16.88 4.96 -17.70
CA ARG A 274 18.07 4.26 -17.17
C ARG A 274 18.09 4.22 -15.64
N LEU A 275 17.85 5.35 -14.98
CA LEU A 275 17.82 5.41 -13.51
C LEU A 275 16.73 4.49 -12.96
N ILE A 276 15.56 4.50 -13.59
CA ILE A 276 14.44 3.63 -13.22
C ILE A 276 14.85 2.16 -13.30
N HIS A 277 15.39 1.75 -14.44
CA HIS A 277 15.87 0.39 -14.64
C HIS A 277 16.92 -0.01 -13.59
N ASP A 278 17.95 0.82 -13.39
CA ASP A 278 19.04 0.56 -12.43
C ASP A 278 18.51 0.38 -11.00
N VAL A 279 17.54 1.20 -10.56
CA VAL A 279 16.94 1.10 -9.23
C VAL A 279 16.10 -0.17 -9.06
N PHE A 280 15.33 -0.57 -10.08
CA PHE A 280 14.58 -1.83 -10.03
C PHE A 280 15.51 -3.06 -10.05
N GLU A 281 16.60 -3.02 -10.81
CA GLU A 281 17.63 -4.06 -10.78
C GLU A 281 18.26 -4.18 -9.39
N ILE A 282 18.49 -3.06 -8.69
CA ILE A 282 18.95 -3.11 -7.30
C ILE A 282 17.94 -3.86 -6.44
N PHE A 283 16.64 -3.56 -6.54
CA PHE A 283 15.62 -4.26 -5.76
C PHE A 283 15.56 -5.77 -6.05
N ARG A 284 15.70 -6.18 -7.31
CA ARG A 284 15.70 -7.61 -7.71
C ARG A 284 16.90 -8.39 -7.19
N ASN A 285 18.05 -7.73 -7.05
CA ASN A 285 19.31 -8.37 -6.67
C ASN A 285 19.57 -8.39 -5.15
N ILE A 286 18.64 -7.87 -4.33
CA ILE A 286 18.79 -7.90 -2.86
C ILE A 286 18.40 -9.27 -2.32
N GLU A 287 19.35 -9.94 -1.65
CA GLU A 287 19.08 -11.16 -0.87
C GLU A 287 18.49 -10.79 0.49
N ILE A 288 17.23 -11.14 0.73
CA ILE A 288 16.54 -10.88 2.00
C ILE A 288 16.78 -12.03 2.97
N VAL A 289 17.37 -11.72 4.14
CA VAL A 289 17.71 -12.72 5.16
C VAL A 289 16.76 -12.67 6.35
N GLU A 290 16.17 -11.50 6.65
CA GLU A 290 15.31 -11.27 7.82
C GLU A 290 14.03 -10.50 7.47
N ALA A 291 12.92 -10.82 8.15
CA ALA A 291 11.61 -10.19 7.91
C ALA A 291 11.56 -8.68 8.19
N GLU A 292 12.40 -8.16 9.10
CA GLU A 292 12.48 -6.71 9.35
C GLU A 292 13.05 -5.96 8.13
N GLN A 293 14.02 -6.57 7.45
CA GLN A 293 14.65 -6.00 6.26
C GLN A 293 13.68 -5.99 5.07
N GLU A 294 12.83 -7.01 4.94
CA GLU A 294 11.77 -7.08 3.92
C GLU A 294 10.83 -5.87 3.98
N ASN A 295 10.43 -5.45 5.20
CA ASN A 295 9.59 -4.27 5.40
C ASN A 295 10.30 -2.98 4.97
N LYS A 296 11.59 -2.83 5.29
CA LYS A 296 12.39 -1.65 4.91
C LYS A 296 12.54 -1.55 3.39
N ILE A 297 12.84 -2.67 2.70
CA ILE A 297 12.93 -2.73 1.23
C ILE A 297 11.58 -2.42 0.60
N THR A 298 10.51 -3.03 1.10
CA THR A 298 9.15 -2.80 0.62
C THR A 298 8.78 -1.31 0.72
N PHE A 299 9.10 -0.67 1.84
CA PHE A 299 8.91 0.77 2.01
C PHE A 299 9.73 1.58 1.00
N ALA A 300 11.02 1.25 0.80
CA ALA A 300 11.88 1.95 -0.16
C ALA A 300 11.36 1.79 -1.61
N LYS A 301 10.88 0.61 -1.98
CA LYS A 301 10.27 0.32 -3.29
C LYS A 301 8.98 1.12 -3.51
N GLN A 302 8.07 1.11 -2.53
CA GLN A 302 6.84 1.91 -2.55
C GLN A 302 7.15 3.40 -2.69
N SER A 303 8.08 3.88 -1.87
CA SER A 303 8.53 5.26 -1.86
C SER A 303 9.08 5.68 -3.23
N PHE A 304 9.97 4.86 -3.81
CA PHE A 304 10.52 5.09 -5.14
C PHE A 304 9.45 5.19 -6.23
N VAL A 305 8.52 4.24 -6.28
CA VAL A 305 7.45 4.21 -7.28
C VAL A 305 6.53 5.42 -7.14
N MET A 306 6.06 5.73 -5.93
CA MET A 306 5.14 6.85 -5.71
C MET A 306 5.77 8.19 -6.08
N LYS A 307 7.02 8.42 -5.69
CA LYS A 307 7.75 9.65 -6.03
C LYS A 307 8.03 9.76 -7.53
N SER A 308 8.34 8.65 -8.17
CA SER A 308 8.55 8.61 -9.63
C SER A 308 7.26 8.95 -10.38
N LEU A 309 6.11 8.43 -9.94
CA LEU A 309 4.80 8.76 -10.52
C LEU A 309 4.41 10.24 -10.29
N GLU A 310 4.80 10.83 -9.17
CA GLU A 310 4.50 12.25 -8.85
C GLU A 310 5.27 13.22 -9.76
N ILE A 311 6.50 12.88 -10.14
CA ILE A 311 7.44 13.80 -10.80
C ILE A 311 7.47 13.61 -12.30
N ILE A 312 7.53 12.35 -12.77
CA ILE A 312 7.73 12.06 -14.18
C ILE A 312 6.47 12.49 -14.92
N PRO A 313 6.55 13.39 -15.92
CA PRO A 313 5.39 13.80 -16.69
C PRO A 313 4.68 12.60 -17.34
N PHE A 314 3.36 12.69 -17.50
CA PHE A 314 2.55 11.60 -18.06
C PHE A 314 3.04 11.15 -19.45
N GLU A 315 3.41 12.09 -20.32
CA GLU A 315 3.89 11.84 -21.69
C GLU A 315 5.37 11.43 -21.78
N SER A 316 6.09 11.37 -20.66
CA SER A 316 7.51 11.05 -20.67
C SER A 316 7.77 9.58 -21.07
N PRO A 317 8.78 9.30 -21.91
CA PRO A 317 9.28 7.94 -22.14
C PRO A 317 9.73 7.25 -20.84
N SER A 318 10.19 8.00 -19.84
CA SER A 318 10.57 7.46 -18.53
C SER A 318 9.36 6.88 -17.79
N ARG A 319 8.15 7.41 -18.02
CA ARG A 319 6.91 6.90 -17.41
C ARG A 319 6.59 5.50 -17.92
N LEU A 320 6.84 5.26 -19.21
CA LEU A 320 6.68 3.95 -19.85
C LEU A 320 7.63 2.91 -19.26
N GLU A 321 8.89 3.29 -19.08
CA GLU A 321 9.90 2.41 -18.48
C GLU A 321 9.60 2.11 -17.00
N LEU A 322 9.03 3.10 -16.28
CA LEU A 322 8.51 2.89 -14.92
C LEU A 322 7.43 1.81 -14.89
N TYR A 323 6.44 1.87 -15.79
CA TYR A 323 5.38 0.87 -15.85
C TYR A 323 5.91 -0.51 -16.22
N ARG A 324 6.82 -0.58 -17.20
CA ARG A 324 7.45 -1.84 -17.61
C ARG A 324 8.16 -2.51 -16.43
N ASN A 325 9.01 -1.79 -15.71
CA ASN A 325 9.72 -2.37 -14.58
C ASN A 325 8.78 -2.65 -13.39
N LEU A 326 7.75 -1.83 -13.17
CA LEU A 326 6.80 -2.01 -12.07
C LEU A 326 5.96 -3.28 -12.24
N PHE A 327 5.46 -3.55 -13.45
CA PHE A 327 4.53 -4.66 -13.70
C PHE A 327 5.22 -6.00 -13.99
N LEU A 328 6.54 -6.01 -14.18
CA LEU A 328 7.34 -7.24 -14.19
C LEU A 328 7.62 -7.80 -12.80
N GLU A 329 7.42 -7.00 -11.75
CA GLU A 329 7.66 -7.40 -10.36
C GLU A 329 6.49 -8.20 -9.78
N ASP A 330 6.76 -9.01 -8.75
CA ASP A 330 5.68 -9.54 -7.91
C ASP A 330 4.95 -8.39 -7.17
N PRO A 331 3.62 -8.48 -6.98
CA PRO A 331 2.87 -7.48 -6.26
C PRO A 331 3.38 -7.31 -4.82
N PHE A 332 3.64 -6.07 -4.44
CA PHE A 332 3.98 -5.70 -3.07
C PHE A 332 2.81 -4.95 -2.40
N PRO A 333 2.81 -4.77 -1.07
CA PRO A 333 1.75 -4.03 -0.38
C PRO A 333 1.49 -2.66 -1.03
N LEU A 334 0.24 -2.23 -1.08
CA LEU A 334 -0.21 -1.01 -1.79
C LEU A 334 -0.17 -1.03 -3.32
N MET A 335 0.38 -2.07 -3.98
CA MET A 335 0.39 -2.19 -5.44
C MET A 335 -1.01 -1.99 -6.05
N GLY A 336 -2.06 -2.50 -5.40
CA GLY A 336 -3.41 -2.32 -5.92
C GLY A 336 -3.89 -0.86 -5.92
N LYS A 337 -3.45 -0.05 -4.96
CA LYS A 337 -3.72 1.40 -4.97
C LYS A 337 -2.92 2.11 -6.05
N ILE A 338 -1.67 1.67 -6.29
CA ILE A 338 -0.80 2.21 -7.34
C ILE A 338 -1.41 1.95 -8.72
N ILE A 339 -1.77 0.69 -9.02
CA ILE A 339 -2.43 0.32 -10.28
C ILE A 339 -3.72 1.11 -10.49
N LYS A 340 -4.55 1.24 -9.45
CA LYS A 340 -5.77 2.05 -9.53
C LYS A 340 -5.46 3.51 -9.85
N SER A 341 -4.48 4.11 -9.17
CA SER A 341 -4.05 5.48 -9.43
C SER A 341 -3.54 5.67 -10.86
N ILE A 342 -2.80 4.68 -11.38
CA ILE A 342 -2.35 4.67 -12.78
C ILE A 342 -3.56 4.69 -13.71
N PHE A 343 -4.51 3.75 -13.55
CA PHE A 343 -5.72 3.75 -14.39
C PHE A 343 -6.56 5.03 -14.30
N GLU A 344 -6.64 5.65 -13.12
CA GLU A 344 -7.31 6.94 -12.95
C GLU A 344 -6.58 8.09 -13.64
N GLU A 345 -5.24 8.10 -13.61
CA GLU A 345 -4.41 9.06 -14.32
C GLU A 345 -4.51 8.87 -15.84
N GLU A 346 -4.45 7.62 -16.32
CA GLU A 346 -4.68 7.28 -17.73
C GLU A 346 -6.04 7.79 -18.19
N ASN A 347 -7.12 7.49 -17.47
CA ASN A 347 -8.47 7.90 -17.87
C ASN A 347 -8.69 9.43 -17.85
N LYS A 348 -7.92 10.17 -17.04
CA LYS A 348 -7.97 11.64 -17.03
C LYS A 348 -7.35 12.24 -18.29
N ASN A 349 -6.28 11.63 -18.80
CA ASN A 349 -5.53 12.14 -19.94
C ASN A 349 -6.05 11.58 -21.28
N GLU A 350 -6.31 10.28 -21.33
CA GLU A 350 -6.89 9.58 -22.48
C GLU A 350 -8.12 8.76 -22.01
N PRO A 351 -9.35 9.31 -22.11
CA PRO A 351 -10.54 8.68 -21.58
C PRO A 351 -10.79 7.28 -22.15
N PHE A 352 -10.92 6.28 -21.28
CA PHE A 352 -11.23 4.90 -21.65
C PHE A 352 -12.26 4.30 -20.70
N ASN A 353 -12.88 3.20 -21.10
CA ASN A 353 -13.61 2.37 -20.17
C ASN A 353 -13.42 0.89 -20.49
N PHE A 354 -13.51 0.04 -19.47
CA PHE A 354 -13.26 -1.38 -19.63
C PHE A 354 -14.35 -2.10 -20.45
N PHE A 355 -15.54 -1.52 -20.61
CA PHE A 355 -16.58 -2.09 -21.50
C PHE A 355 -16.23 -1.92 -22.97
N THR A 356 -15.79 -0.74 -23.40
CA THR A 356 -15.34 -0.50 -24.77
C THR A 356 -14.09 -1.32 -25.06
N TRP A 357 -13.19 -1.44 -24.08
CA TRP A 357 -12.00 -2.28 -24.18
C TRP A 357 -12.31 -3.77 -24.43
N LEU A 358 -13.38 -4.30 -23.82
CA LEU A 358 -13.84 -5.67 -24.08
C LEU A 358 -14.29 -5.86 -25.54
N VAL A 359 -15.04 -4.88 -26.07
CA VAL A 359 -15.65 -4.95 -27.41
C VAL A 359 -14.62 -4.72 -28.51
N ASN A 360 -13.81 -3.67 -28.36
CA ASN A 360 -12.80 -3.26 -29.32
C ASN A 360 -11.62 -2.63 -28.56
N PRO A 361 -10.56 -3.39 -28.25
CA PRO A 361 -9.41 -2.86 -27.53
C PRO A 361 -8.72 -1.80 -28.41
N GLU A 362 -8.65 -0.57 -27.92
CA GLU A 362 -7.97 0.52 -28.63
C GLU A 362 -6.45 0.37 -28.50
N GLU A 363 -5.70 0.93 -29.44
CA GLU A 363 -4.24 0.94 -29.32
C GLU A 363 -3.81 2.11 -28.44
N MET A 364 -3.68 1.85 -27.14
CA MET A 364 -3.11 2.80 -26.19
C MET A 364 -1.70 2.36 -25.81
N LEU A 365 -0.72 3.25 -26.02
CA LEU A 365 0.70 2.92 -25.90
C LEU A 365 1.08 2.38 -24.52
N ARG A 366 0.52 2.95 -23.45
CA ARG A 366 0.74 2.51 -22.05
C ARG A 366 0.05 1.18 -21.73
N PHE A 367 -1.12 0.91 -22.32
CA PHE A 367 -1.77 -0.39 -22.18
C PHE A 367 -1.06 -1.48 -22.98
N GLU A 368 -0.35 -1.11 -24.05
CA GLU A 368 0.50 -2.04 -24.77
C GLU A 368 1.67 -2.51 -23.90
N ILE A 369 2.26 -1.63 -23.06
CA ILE A 369 3.25 -2.05 -22.07
C ILE A 369 2.66 -3.00 -21.04
N ILE A 370 1.42 -2.74 -20.58
CA ILE A 370 0.72 -3.66 -19.68
C ILE A 370 0.49 -5.01 -20.39
N ASN A 371 0.05 -5.01 -21.66
CA ASN A 371 -0.11 -6.22 -22.46
C ASN A 371 1.22 -6.99 -22.55
N GLU A 372 2.31 -6.33 -22.92
CA GLU A 372 3.66 -6.92 -22.99
C GLU A 372 4.06 -7.55 -21.64
N CYS A 373 3.86 -6.85 -20.53
CA CYS A 373 4.21 -7.36 -19.20
C CYS A 373 3.38 -8.59 -18.81
N LEU A 374 2.08 -8.58 -19.11
CA LEU A 374 1.18 -9.70 -18.82
C LEU A 374 1.49 -10.93 -19.68
N GLU A 375 1.85 -10.71 -20.94
CA GLU A 375 2.24 -11.78 -21.86
C GLU A 375 3.58 -12.42 -21.46
N ASN A 376 4.54 -11.60 -21.04
CA ASN A 376 5.85 -12.06 -20.56
C ASN A 376 5.78 -12.73 -19.18
N GLY A 377 4.93 -12.23 -18.28
CA GLY A 377 4.80 -12.70 -16.89
C GLY A 377 3.94 -13.96 -16.70
N ASN A 378 3.35 -14.49 -17.77
CA ASN A 378 2.28 -15.50 -17.76
C ASN A 378 0.97 -14.97 -17.14
N TYR A 379 -0.16 -15.37 -17.73
CA TYR A 379 -1.51 -15.02 -17.30
C TYR A 379 -1.89 -15.52 -15.89
N ASP A 380 -1.09 -16.43 -15.34
CA ASP A 380 -1.25 -16.99 -13.99
C ASP A 380 -0.43 -16.26 -12.91
N SER A 381 0.23 -15.14 -13.24
CA SER A 381 1.02 -14.36 -12.27
C SER A 381 0.15 -13.71 -11.20
N LEU A 382 0.76 -13.44 -10.04
CA LEU A 382 0.11 -12.67 -8.96
C LEU A 382 -0.27 -11.26 -9.43
N MET A 383 0.54 -10.66 -10.31
CA MET A 383 0.24 -9.36 -10.92
C MET A 383 -1.01 -9.42 -11.80
N ALA A 384 -1.14 -10.44 -12.66
CA ALA A 384 -2.34 -10.63 -13.48
C ALA A 384 -3.60 -10.83 -12.61
N ALA A 385 -3.49 -11.61 -11.53
CA ALA A 385 -4.57 -11.77 -10.57
C ALA A 385 -4.96 -10.44 -9.90
N LEU A 386 -3.98 -9.62 -9.52
CA LEU A 386 -4.22 -8.31 -8.91
C LEU A 386 -4.90 -7.34 -9.89
N PHE A 387 -4.45 -7.28 -11.15
CA PHE A 387 -5.14 -6.51 -12.19
C PHE A 387 -6.59 -6.95 -12.34
N CYS A 388 -6.83 -8.27 -12.41
CA CYS A 388 -8.16 -8.85 -12.51
C CYS A 388 -9.06 -8.39 -11.35
N ASP A 389 -8.56 -8.47 -10.11
CA ASP A 389 -9.32 -8.13 -8.92
C ASP A 389 -9.60 -6.61 -8.83
N ILE A 390 -8.67 -5.75 -9.23
CA ILE A 390 -8.87 -4.29 -9.27
C ILE A 390 -9.93 -3.93 -10.31
N ILE A 391 -9.81 -4.47 -11.53
CA ILE A 391 -10.77 -4.23 -12.61
C ILE A 391 -12.16 -4.67 -12.17
N GLN A 392 -12.28 -5.87 -11.58
CA GLN A 392 -13.54 -6.38 -11.06
C GLN A 392 -14.12 -5.45 -9.98
N THR A 393 -13.38 -5.24 -8.90
CA THR A 393 -13.89 -4.58 -7.69
C THR A 393 -14.05 -3.07 -7.81
N THR A 394 -13.26 -2.41 -8.65
CA THR A 394 -13.30 -0.95 -8.80
C THR A 394 -14.16 -0.52 -9.97
N TYR A 395 -14.14 -1.25 -11.09
CA TYR A 395 -14.78 -0.79 -12.33
C TYR A 395 -16.06 -1.54 -12.65
N PHE A 396 -16.13 -2.86 -12.46
CA PHE A 396 -17.35 -3.62 -12.78
C PHE A 396 -18.32 -3.77 -11.61
N ALA A 397 -17.83 -3.85 -10.37
CA ALA A 397 -18.66 -4.11 -9.19
C ALA A 397 -19.72 -3.04 -8.88
N GLN A 398 -19.64 -1.86 -9.50
CA GLN A 398 -20.68 -0.82 -9.38
C GLN A 398 -21.91 -1.06 -10.27
N TYR A 399 -21.85 -2.01 -11.20
CA TYR A 399 -22.90 -2.26 -12.18
C TYR A 399 -23.76 -3.48 -11.81
N ASP A 400 -25.04 -3.40 -12.17
CA ASP A 400 -26.00 -4.49 -12.02
C ASP A 400 -25.97 -5.45 -13.22
N LEU A 401 -26.76 -6.53 -13.14
CA LEU A 401 -26.83 -7.52 -14.20
C LEU A 401 -27.36 -6.91 -15.52
N ILE A 402 -28.31 -5.98 -15.48
CA ILE A 402 -28.88 -5.33 -16.67
C ILE A 402 -27.76 -4.62 -17.45
N LYS A 403 -26.90 -3.86 -16.76
CA LYS A 403 -25.82 -3.13 -17.40
C LYS A 403 -24.69 -4.05 -17.91
N LEU A 404 -24.43 -5.16 -17.23
CA LEU A 404 -23.40 -6.12 -17.65
C LEU A 404 -23.84 -6.96 -18.85
N SER A 405 -25.12 -7.35 -18.92
CA SER A 405 -25.63 -8.36 -19.87
C SER A 405 -25.32 -8.09 -21.35
N PRO A 406 -25.41 -6.86 -21.89
CA PRO A 406 -25.05 -6.56 -23.28
C PRO A 406 -23.60 -6.90 -23.64
N TYR A 407 -22.70 -6.96 -22.65
CA TYR A 407 -21.28 -7.19 -22.83
C TYR A 407 -20.84 -8.64 -22.63
N PHE A 408 -21.74 -9.49 -22.13
CA PHE A 408 -21.47 -10.91 -21.83
C PHE A 408 -20.87 -11.67 -23.02
N ARG A 409 -21.46 -11.51 -24.21
CA ARG A 409 -20.97 -12.16 -25.43
C ARG A 409 -19.51 -11.79 -25.73
N TYR A 410 -19.18 -10.50 -25.66
CA TYR A 410 -17.84 -10.00 -25.97
C TYR A 410 -16.80 -10.53 -24.97
N ALA A 411 -17.15 -10.55 -23.68
CA ALA A 411 -16.28 -11.08 -22.64
C ALA A 411 -16.02 -12.57 -22.83
N ILE A 412 -17.05 -13.38 -23.09
CA ILE A 412 -16.88 -14.82 -23.33
C ILE A 412 -16.06 -15.10 -24.59
N GLU A 413 -16.33 -14.40 -25.69
CA GLU A 413 -15.58 -14.55 -26.95
C GLU A 413 -14.10 -14.23 -26.75
N ALA A 414 -13.78 -13.21 -25.95
CA ALA A 414 -12.41 -12.85 -25.59
C ALA A 414 -11.68 -13.94 -24.80
N LEU A 415 -12.39 -14.81 -24.05
CA LEU A 415 -11.77 -15.90 -23.27
C LEU A 415 -11.20 -17.02 -24.15
N TYR A 416 -11.78 -17.29 -25.33
CA TYR A 416 -11.32 -18.38 -26.21
C TYR A 416 -10.79 -17.93 -27.57
N ALA A 417 -10.89 -16.64 -27.90
CA ALA A 417 -10.22 -16.09 -29.06
C ALA A 417 -8.69 -16.28 -28.98
N ARG A 418 -8.05 -16.58 -30.12
CA ARG A 418 -6.62 -16.90 -30.19
C ARG A 418 -5.72 -15.67 -30.14
N ASN A 419 -6.22 -14.50 -30.54
CA ASN A 419 -5.44 -13.26 -30.69
C ASN A 419 -5.91 -12.17 -29.71
N THR A 420 -6.45 -12.55 -28.56
CA THR A 420 -6.87 -11.60 -27.53
C THR A 420 -5.64 -11.02 -26.84
N ARG A 421 -5.52 -9.69 -26.76
CA ARG A 421 -4.45 -9.03 -26.01
C ARG A 421 -4.55 -9.35 -24.52
N GLY A 422 -3.42 -9.34 -23.82
CA GLY A 422 -3.39 -9.80 -22.43
C GLY A 422 -4.33 -9.06 -21.48
N LEU A 423 -4.37 -7.73 -21.54
CA LEU A 423 -5.27 -6.90 -20.73
C LEU A 423 -6.73 -7.10 -21.10
N GLN A 424 -7.06 -7.27 -22.39
CA GLN A 424 -8.43 -7.58 -22.83
C GLN A 424 -8.91 -8.90 -22.23
N LYS A 425 -8.04 -9.93 -22.21
CA LYS A 425 -8.34 -11.23 -21.61
C LYS A 425 -8.51 -11.13 -20.09
N ILE A 426 -7.67 -10.38 -19.39
CA ILE A 426 -7.83 -10.15 -17.94
C ILE A 426 -9.11 -9.37 -17.65
N THR A 427 -9.42 -8.37 -18.47
CA THR A 427 -10.67 -7.59 -18.37
C THR A 427 -11.88 -8.51 -18.56
N ALA A 428 -11.83 -9.45 -19.51
CA ALA A 428 -12.87 -10.44 -19.72
C ALA A 428 -13.04 -11.36 -18.50
N ILE A 429 -11.95 -11.84 -17.91
CA ILE A 429 -12.02 -12.64 -16.68
C ILE A 429 -12.62 -11.83 -15.53
N ALA A 430 -12.16 -10.59 -15.32
CA ALA A 430 -12.67 -9.70 -14.28
C ALA A 430 -14.17 -9.41 -14.45
N PHE A 431 -14.59 -9.12 -15.68
CA PHE A 431 -15.98 -8.97 -16.06
C PHE A 431 -16.79 -10.24 -15.74
N MET A 432 -16.29 -11.42 -16.15
CA MET A 432 -17.00 -12.68 -15.94
C MET A 432 -17.15 -13.03 -14.46
N LYS A 433 -16.15 -12.72 -13.62
CA LYS A 433 -16.27 -12.88 -12.16
C LYS A 433 -17.42 -12.04 -11.60
N GLU A 434 -17.51 -10.77 -12.01
CA GLU A 434 -18.60 -9.90 -11.55
C GLU A 434 -19.95 -10.30 -12.13
N PHE A 435 -20.00 -10.67 -13.43
CA PHE A 435 -21.21 -11.17 -14.06
C PHE A 435 -21.77 -12.39 -13.33
N VAL A 436 -20.94 -13.37 -12.96
CA VAL A 436 -21.35 -14.55 -12.18
C VAL A 436 -21.95 -14.14 -10.83
N ARG A 437 -21.28 -13.22 -10.13
CA ARG A 437 -21.74 -12.73 -8.83
C ARG A 437 -23.12 -12.08 -8.98
N ARG A 438 -23.29 -11.16 -9.93
CA ARG A 438 -24.55 -10.46 -10.19
C ARG A 438 -25.64 -11.40 -10.71
N PHE A 439 -25.28 -12.38 -11.53
CA PHE A 439 -26.20 -13.42 -11.98
C PHE A 439 -26.79 -14.16 -10.78
N TRP A 440 -25.95 -14.61 -9.84
CA TRP A 440 -26.42 -15.30 -8.65
C TRP A 440 -27.21 -14.39 -7.69
N ASP A 441 -26.85 -13.12 -7.55
CA ASP A 441 -27.60 -12.15 -6.75
C ASP A 441 -29.04 -11.98 -7.24
N GLU A 442 -29.27 -12.02 -8.56
CA GLU A 442 -30.58 -11.79 -9.18
C GLU A 442 -31.42 -13.07 -9.41
N THR A 443 -30.82 -14.26 -9.28
CA THR A 443 -31.46 -15.54 -9.68
C THR A 443 -31.62 -16.57 -8.56
N ILE A 444 -30.78 -16.52 -7.51
CA ILE A 444 -30.89 -17.45 -6.39
C ILE A 444 -32.10 -17.09 -5.52
N GLN A 445 -33.06 -18.01 -5.43
CA GLN A 445 -34.21 -17.86 -4.53
C GLN A 445 -33.88 -18.30 -3.09
N VAL A 446 -34.80 -18.02 -2.17
CA VAL A 446 -34.68 -18.34 -0.72
C VAL A 446 -34.50 -19.85 -0.46
N THR A 447 -34.88 -20.72 -1.42
CA THR A 447 -34.69 -22.19 -1.28
C THR A 447 -33.85 -22.78 -2.43
N ILE A 448 -32.88 -23.63 -2.09
CA ILE A 448 -31.94 -24.26 -3.05
C ILE A 448 -32.57 -25.29 -3.99
N PHE A 449 -33.82 -25.67 -3.75
CA PHE A 449 -34.53 -26.73 -4.48
C PHE A 449 -35.38 -26.21 -5.63
N GLN A 450 -35.59 -24.90 -5.70
CA GLN A 450 -36.37 -24.29 -6.76
C GLN A 450 -35.48 -24.00 -7.96
N SER A 451 -36.05 -24.13 -9.16
CA SER A 451 -35.40 -23.61 -10.37
C SER A 451 -35.08 -22.15 -10.17
N ILE A 452 -33.93 -21.71 -10.66
CA ILE A 452 -33.62 -20.29 -10.70
C ILE A 452 -34.72 -19.56 -11.49
N GLU A 453 -35.11 -18.39 -10.99
CA GLU A 453 -35.95 -17.44 -11.69
C GLU A 453 -35.41 -16.05 -11.41
N PHE A 454 -35.47 -15.19 -12.42
CA PHE A 454 -35.07 -13.80 -12.26
C PHE A 454 -36.06 -13.07 -11.35
N ASN A 455 -35.54 -12.27 -10.40
CA ASN A 455 -36.38 -11.49 -9.50
C ASN A 455 -37.15 -10.41 -10.28
N SER A 456 -38.38 -10.74 -10.66
CA SER A 456 -39.24 -9.93 -11.54
C SER A 456 -39.52 -8.51 -11.04
N LEU A 457 -39.40 -8.24 -9.74
CA LEU A 457 -39.65 -6.93 -9.14
C LEU A 457 -38.57 -5.88 -9.48
N ASN A 458 -37.35 -6.28 -9.85
CA ASN A 458 -36.25 -5.36 -10.19
C ASN A 458 -35.98 -5.23 -11.70
N LEU A 459 -36.38 -6.21 -12.51
CA LEU A 459 -35.92 -6.36 -13.90
C LEU A 459 -36.98 -6.04 -14.96
N MET A 460 -38.26 -5.92 -14.58
CA MET A 460 -39.38 -5.70 -15.51
C MET A 460 -39.64 -4.24 -15.90
N GLU A 461 -38.88 -3.27 -15.38
CA GLU A 461 -39.04 -1.84 -15.69
C GLU A 461 -38.14 -1.34 -16.85
N THR A 462 -37.32 -2.20 -17.44
CA THR A 462 -36.45 -1.84 -18.58
C THR A 462 -36.85 -2.59 -19.84
N ASP A 463 -37.39 -1.88 -20.84
CA ASP A 463 -37.84 -2.43 -22.13
C ASP A 463 -36.73 -3.15 -22.93
N ASP A 464 -35.45 -2.95 -22.60
CA ASP A 464 -34.29 -3.43 -23.36
C ASP A 464 -33.61 -4.70 -22.79
N PHE A 465 -34.08 -5.28 -21.69
CA PHE A 465 -33.48 -6.48 -21.08
C PHE A 465 -34.40 -7.71 -21.19
N ASP A 466 -33.97 -8.74 -21.93
CA ASP A 466 -34.64 -10.05 -22.01
C ASP A 466 -33.84 -11.12 -21.22
N PRO A 467 -34.31 -11.51 -20.00
CA PRO A 467 -33.65 -12.52 -19.19
C PRO A 467 -33.59 -13.90 -19.86
N ASN A 468 -34.58 -14.24 -20.69
CA ASN A 468 -34.61 -15.53 -21.39
C ASN A 468 -33.55 -15.57 -22.49
N GLN A 469 -33.38 -14.47 -23.23
CA GLN A 469 -32.31 -14.35 -24.22
C GLN A 469 -30.93 -14.46 -23.55
N MET A 470 -30.72 -13.77 -22.43
CA MET A 470 -29.45 -13.85 -21.68
C MET A 470 -29.16 -15.28 -21.19
N LEU A 471 -30.16 -15.99 -20.67
CA LEU A 471 -30.02 -17.37 -20.22
C LEU A 471 -29.69 -18.32 -21.38
N ASN A 472 -30.34 -18.12 -22.54
CA ASN A 472 -30.07 -18.91 -23.75
C ASN A 472 -28.63 -18.67 -24.25
N ASP A 473 -28.18 -17.42 -24.30
CA ASP A 473 -26.81 -17.07 -24.68
C ASP A 473 -25.81 -17.71 -23.70
N LEU A 474 -26.07 -17.60 -22.38
CA LEU A 474 -25.25 -18.23 -21.35
C LEU A 474 -25.11 -19.73 -21.59
N ASN A 475 -26.22 -20.45 -21.79
CA ASN A 475 -26.20 -21.88 -22.02
C ASN A 475 -25.46 -22.25 -23.32
N TYR A 476 -25.72 -21.53 -24.41
CA TYR A 476 -25.04 -21.73 -25.69
C TYR A 476 -23.49 -21.64 -25.57
N PHE A 477 -23.00 -20.62 -24.87
CA PHE A 477 -21.57 -20.44 -24.68
C PHE A 477 -20.96 -21.42 -23.67
N MET A 478 -21.71 -21.81 -22.65
CA MET A 478 -21.25 -22.82 -21.70
C MET A 478 -21.14 -24.20 -22.34
N GLU A 479 -21.83 -24.53 -23.42
CA GLU A 479 -21.63 -25.81 -24.10
C GLU A 479 -20.27 -25.94 -24.80
N GLN A 480 -19.55 -24.82 -25.01
CA GLN A 480 -18.29 -24.83 -25.73
C GLN A 480 -17.16 -25.54 -24.95
N SER A 481 -16.35 -26.33 -25.67
CA SER A 481 -15.25 -27.13 -25.10
C SER A 481 -13.92 -26.36 -25.05
N TYR A 482 -13.88 -25.24 -24.33
CA TYR A 482 -12.65 -24.45 -24.13
C TYR A 482 -12.19 -24.47 -22.66
N PRO A 483 -10.87 -24.49 -22.36
CA PRO A 483 -10.35 -24.55 -20.99
C PRO A 483 -10.84 -23.41 -20.09
N LEU A 484 -10.82 -22.16 -20.55
CA LEU A 484 -11.28 -21.01 -19.75
C LEU A 484 -12.80 -20.97 -19.56
N ILE A 485 -13.56 -21.53 -20.52
CA ILE A 485 -15.00 -21.73 -20.35
C ILE A 485 -15.26 -22.82 -19.30
N HIS A 486 -14.47 -23.90 -19.29
CA HIS A 486 -14.53 -24.88 -18.21
C HIS A 486 -14.19 -24.26 -16.85
N SER A 487 -13.12 -23.46 -16.75
CA SER A 487 -12.78 -22.72 -15.53
C SER A 487 -13.89 -21.79 -15.09
N LEU A 488 -14.57 -21.13 -16.02
CA LEU A 488 -15.72 -20.28 -15.73
C LEU A 488 -16.89 -21.08 -15.15
N LYS A 489 -17.21 -22.27 -15.70
CA LYS A 489 -18.23 -23.16 -15.12
C LYS A 489 -17.90 -23.55 -13.67
N ILE A 490 -16.63 -23.86 -13.41
CA ILE A 490 -16.17 -24.14 -12.04
C ILE A 490 -16.27 -22.89 -11.16
N TYR A 491 -16.03 -21.71 -11.71
CA TYR A 491 -16.18 -20.44 -10.98
C TYR A 491 -17.63 -20.16 -10.59
N PHE A 492 -18.63 -20.49 -11.42
CA PHE A 492 -20.05 -20.42 -11.02
C PHE A 492 -20.32 -21.23 -9.74
N ILE A 493 -19.74 -22.44 -9.65
CA ILE A 493 -19.84 -23.29 -8.46
C ILE A 493 -19.04 -22.71 -7.28
N ARG A 494 -17.85 -22.16 -7.55
CA ARG A 494 -17.00 -21.53 -6.54
C ARG A 494 -17.69 -20.33 -5.90
N ASP A 495 -18.42 -19.52 -6.66
CA ASP A 495 -19.16 -18.38 -6.12
C ASP A 495 -20.28 -18.84 -5.19
N LEU A 496 -21.00 -19.94 -5.50
CA LEU A 496 -21.94 -20.55 -4.56
C LEU A 496 -21.24 -20.97 -3.26
N ARG A 497 -20.05 -21.57 -3.34
CA ARG A 497 -19.28 -21.93 -2.14
C ARG A 497 -18.89 -20.70 -1.31
N ASN A 498 -18.58 -19.57 -1.96
CA ASN A 498 -18.29 -18.30 -1.28
C ASN A 498 -19.51 -17.70 -0.59
N ARG A 499 -20.73 -18.08 -1.01
CA ARG A 499 -22.01 -17.72 -0.37
C ARG A 499 -22.41 -18.70 0.75
N GLU A 500 -21.42 -19.39 1.33
CA GLU A 500 -21.58 -20.32 2.46
C GLU A 500 -22.35 -21.63 2.17
N TYR A 501 -22.69 -21.92 0.91
CA TYR A 501 -23.30 -23.20 0.56
C TYR A 501 -22.36 -24.38 0.83
N SER A 502 -22.87 -25.45 1.44
CA SER A 502 -22.11 -26.69 1.59
C SER A 502 -21.93 -27.39 0.24
N MET A 503 -20.95 -28.28 0.13
CA MET A 503 -20.81 -29.10 -1.08
C MET A 503 -22.06 -29.96 -1.34
N ASP A 504 -22.79 -30.35 -0.30
CA ASP A 504 -24.06 -31.08 -0.43
C ASP A 504 -25.18 -30.18 -0.97
N ASP A 505 -25.23 -28.93 -0.52
CA ASP A 505 -26.19 -27.93 -1.01
C ASP A 505 -25.94 -27.60 -2.48
N ILE A 506 -24.67 -27.42 -2.86
CA ILE A 506 -24.26 -27.18 -4.24
C ILE A 506 -24.66 -28.38 -5.13
N LYS A 507 -24.50 -29.63 -4.65
CA LYS A 507 -24.92 -30.83 -5.41
C LYS A 507 -26.42 -30.81 -5.68
N LYS A 508 -27.21 -30.58 -4.63
CA LYS A 508 -28.68 -30.51 -4.73
C LYS A 508 -29.12 -29.36 -5.62
N PHE A 509 -28.47 -28.21 -5.51
CA PHE A 509 -28.70 -27.05 -6.36
C PHE A 509 -28.44 -27.39 -7.82
N CYS A 510 -27.26 -27.91 -8.17
CA CYS A 510 -26.93 -28.30 -9.54
C CYS A 510 -27.90 -29.34 -10.12
N GLN A 511 -28.38 -30.30 -9.30
CA GLN A 511 -29.41 -31.27 -9.72
C GLN A 511 -30.75 -30.58 -10.03
N GLY A 512 -31.17 -29.63 -9.17
CA GLY A 512 -32.39 -28.84 -9.35
C GLY A 512 -32.35 -27.90 -10.55
N GLN A 513 -31.16 -27.45 -10.97
CA GLN A 513 -31.00 -26.51 -12.09
C GLN A 513 -30.82 -27.16 -13.47
N THR A 514 -30.94 -28.49 -13.59
CA THR A 514 -30.69 -29.21 -14.86
C THR A 514 -31.55 -28.74 -16.04
N ASN A 515 -32.72 -28.16 -15.80
CA ASN A 515 -33.56 -27.59 -16.86
C ASN A 515 -33.13 -26.18 -17.27
N ALA A 516 -32.78 -25.32 -16.30
CA ALA A 516 -32.45 -23.92 -16.55
C ALA A 516 -30.98 -23.72 -16.97
N LEU A 517 -30.06 -24.49 -16.38
CA LEU A 517 -28.62 -24.47 -16.62
C LEU A 517 -28.11 -25.91 -16.85
N PRO A 518 -28.36 -26.52 -18.02
CA PRO A 518 -28.07 -27.93 -18.27
C PRO A 518 -26.59 -28.31 -18.07
N TRP A 519 -25.69 -27.38 -18.36
CA TRP A 519 -24.25 -27.59 -18.23
C TRP A 519 -23.80 -27.81 -16.78
N LEU A 520 -24.53 -27.35 -15.76
CA LEU A 520 -24.20 -27.63 -14.36
C LEU A 520 -24.27 -29.12 -14.03
N GLY A 521 -25.24 -29.84 -14.60
CA GLY A 521 -25.41 -31.29 -14.42
C GLY A 521 -24.36 -32.13 -15.15
N SER A 522 -23.68 -31.54 -16.14
CA SER A 522 -22.65 -32.21 -16.95
C SER A 522 -21.24 -32.15 -16.36
N LEU A 523 -21.03 -31.35 -15.31
CA LEU A 523 -19.71 -31.13 -14.73
C LEU A 523 -19.28 -32.34 -13.87
N ALA A 524 -18.15 -32.95 -14.21
CA ALA A 524 -17.54 -34.03 -13.44
C ALA A 524 -16.71 -33.50 -12.25
N TRP A 525 -17.33 -32.71 -11.37
CA TRP A 525 -16.71 -32.27 -10.11
C TRP A 525 -17.03 -33.19 -8.93
N ASP A 526 -17.98 -34.11 -9.11
CA ASP A 526 -18.36 -35.11 -8.13
C ASP A 526 -17.69 -36.45 -8.44
N ASN A 527 -16.55 -36.73 -7.82
CA ASN A 527 -16.06 -38.10 -7.72
C ASN A 527 -16.99 -38.87 -6.76
N ASN A 528 -18.07 -39.46 -7.29
CA ASN A 528 -18.99 -40.35 -6.56
C ASN A 528 -18.32 -41.56 -5.89
N GLN A 529 -17.00 -41.72 -6.02
CA GLN A 529 -16.18 -42.76 -5.39
C GLN A 529 -15.38 -42.28 -4.17
N GLU A 530 -15.41 -40.99 -3.85
CA GLU A 530 -14.60 -40.41 -2.77
C GLU A 530 -15.36 -40.24 -1.44
N THR A 531 -14.57 -40.15 -0.37
CA THR A 531 -15.02 -40.07 1.02
C THR A 531 -15.89 -38.86 1.28
N ARG A 532 -16.97 -39.00 2.08
CA ARG A 532 -17.79 -37.87 2.57
C ARG A 532 -17.00 -36.87 3.44
N LEU A 533 -15.77 -37.22 3.85
CA LEU A 533 -14.88 -36.38 4.63
C LEU A 533 -14.22 -35.32 3.72
N GLN A 534 -14.56 -34.05 3.94
CA GLN A 534 -14.17 -32.91 3.08
C GLN A 534 -12.80 -32.32 3.40
N PHE A 535 -12.13 -32.80 4.46
CA PHE A 535 -10.87 -32.25 4.95
C PHE A 535 -9.93 -33.36 5.41
N ASN A 536 -8.64 -33.15 5.19
CA ASN A 536 -7.59 -34.10 5.56
C ASN A 536 -6.55 -33.39 6.43
N ALA A 537 -6.62 -33.64 7.75
CA ALA A 537 -5.77 -33.02 8.76
C ALA A 537 -4.27 -33.37 8.64
N TYR A 538 -3.91 -34.34 7.81
CA TYR A 538 -2.53 -34.85 7.73
C TYR A 538 -1.73 -34.24 6.58
N TYR A 539 -2.35 -33.42 5.71
CA TYR A 539 -1.66 -32.79 4.57
C TYR A 539 -0.48 -31.89 4.96
N SER A 540 -0.50 -31.35 6.18
CA SER A 540 0.59 -30.54 6.72
C SER A 540 1.82 -31.35 7.11
N LEU A 541 1.73 -32.68 7.18
CA LEU A 541 2.86 -33.54 7.53
C LEU A 541 3.72 -33.82 6.29
N LYS A 542 5.02 -33.53 6.41
CA LYS A 542 6.01 -33.72 5.33
C LYS A 542 6.01 -35.12 4.72
N ASP A 543 5.75 -36.16 5.53
CA ASP A 543 5.77 -37.55 5.08
C ASP A 543 4.42 -38.00 4.47
N TYR A 544 3.35 -37.19 4.56
CA TYR A 544 2.00 -37.63 4.17
C TYR A 544 1.83 -37.79 2.66
N SER A 545 2.35 -36.86 1.85
CA SER A 545 2.27 -36.91 0.38
C SER A 545 2.86 -38.21 -0.18
N ASP A 546 3.98 -38.65 0.38
CA ASP A 546 4.68 -39.86 -0.07
C ASP A 546 3.90 -41.13 0.28
N VAL A 547 3.30 -41.18 1.47
CA VAL A 547 2.43 -42.29 1.87
C VAL A 547 1.15 -42.31 1.04
N GLU A 548 0.58 -41.15 0.71
CA GLU A 548 -0.62 -41.03 -0.13
C GLU A 548 -0.38 -41.50 -1.57
N ASN A 549 0.75 -41.12 -2.16
CA ASN A 549 1.15 -41.60 -3.48
C ASN A 549 1.32 -43.13 -3.49
N CYS A 550 2.00 -43.68 -2.47
CA CYS A 550 2.13 -45.13 -2.33
C CYS A 550 0.77 -45.81 -2.15
N PHE A 551 -0.13 -45.23 -1.34
CA PHE A 551 -1.48 -45.73 -1.12
C PHE A 551 -2.30 -45.76 -2.40
N SER A 552 -2.24 -44.71 -3.20
CA SER A 552 -2.95 -44.63 -4.47
C SER A 552 -2.50 -45.71 -5.44
N MET A 553 -1.19 -46.00 -5.49
CA MET A 553 -0.62 -47.07 -6.32
C MET A 553 -1.01 -48.47 -5.80
N LEU A 554 -1.05 -48.66 -4.48
CA LEU A 554 -1.53 -49.90 -3.87
C LEU A 554 -3.02 -50.13 -4.12
N TYR A 555 -3.83 -49.08 -3.97
CA TYR A 555 -5.29 -49.14 -4.10
C TYR A 555 -5.72 -49.38 -5.55
N SER A 556 -5.11 -48.68 -6.51
CA SER A 556 -5.49 -48.76 -7.93
C SER A 556 -4.85 -49.93 -8.68
N TYR A 557 -3.60 -50.29 -8.36
CA TYR A 557 -2.81 -51.27 -9.14
C TYR A 557 -2.31 -52.46 -8.33
N ASN A 558 -2.63 -52.55 -7.02
CA ASN A 558 -2.11 -53.59 -6.12
C ASN A 558 -0.57 -53.69 -6.12
N HIS A 559 0.12 -52.56 -6.36
CA HIS A 559 1.58 -52.46 -6.37
C HIS A 559 2.14 -52.36 -4.95
N ARG A 560 2.35 -53.51 -4.32
CA ARG A 560 2.76 -53.63 -2.90
C ARG A 560 4.20 -53.18 -2.61
N ASP A 561 5.09 -53.18 -3.60
CA ASP A 561 6.52 -52.96 -3.38
C ASP A 561 6.88 -51.54 -2.96
N GLN A 562 6.09 -50.54 -3.37
CA GLN A 562 6.33 -49.14 -3.03
C GLN A 562 6.15 -48.86 -1.54
N PHE A 563 5.26 -49.60 -0.87
CA PHE A 563 5.06 -49.49 0.59
C PHE A 563 6.24 -49.98 1.42
N ASN A 564 7.17 -50.76 0.83
CA ASN A 564 8.33 -51.27 1.58
C ASN A 564 9.21 -50.14 2.13
N GLN A 565 9.27 -48.99 1.47
CA GLN A 565 10.00 -47.82 1.96
C GLN A 565 9.30 -47.19 3.18
N ILE A 566 7.97 -47.08 3.14
CA ILE A 566 7.17 -46.61 4.28
C ILE A 566 7.35 -47.54 5.49
N PHE A 567 7.30 -48.85 5.29
CA PHE A 567 7.54 -49.82 6.38
C PHE A 567 8.96 -49.75 6.95
N LYS A 568 9.97 -49.42 6.14
CA LYS A 568 11.34 -49.14 6.63
C LYS A 568 11.39 -47.86 7.47
N ALA A 569 10.65 -46.82 7.08
CA ALA A 569 10.56 -45.57 7.85
C ALA A 569 9.86 -45.79 9.19
N LEU A 570 8.76 -46.55 9.23
CA LEU A 570 8.00 -46.88 10.45
C LEU A 570 8.84 -47.65 11.49
N LYS A 571 9.86 -48.39 11.05
CA LYS A 571 10.76 -49.13 11.94
C LYS A 571 11.64 -48.24 12.81
N ARG A 572 11.96 -47.02 12.36
CA ARG A 572 12.85 -46.09 13.06
C ARG A 572 12.13 -45.52 14.30
N LYS A 573 12.86 -45.32 15.41
CA LYS A 573 12.25 -44.79 16.65
C LYS A 573 11.81 -43.32 16.51
N GLU A 574 12.57 -42.53 15.76
CA GLU A 574 12.41 -41.07 15.61
C GLU A 574 11.33 -40.65 14.59
N SER A 575 10.75 -41.59 13.83
CA SER A 575 9.84 -41.29 12.71
C SER A 575 8.38 -41.14 13.15
N ILE A 576 8.13 -40.27 14.13
CA ILE A 576 6.77 -39.98 14.64
C ILE A 576 5.85 -39.49 13.50
N ASN A 577 6.34 -38.56 12.66
CA ASN A 577 5.57 -38.03 11.53
C ASN A 577 5.18 -39.14 10.54
N ALA A 578 6.09 -40.06 10.20
CA ALA A 578 5.76 -41.18 9.32
C ALA A 578 4.69 -42.11 9.91
N ARG A 579 4.67 -42.32 11.23
CA ARG A 579 3.62 -43.09 11.92
C ARG A 579 2.27 -42.37 11.86
N ILE A 580 2.25 -41.08 12.18
CA ILE A 580 1.03 -40.27 12.12
C ILE A 580 0.50 -40.22 10.68
N SER A 581 1.36 -39.98 9.69
CA SER A 581 0.99 -39.95 8.27
C SER A 581 0.40 -41.29 7.80
N PHE A 582 1.03 -42.40 8.19
CA PHE A 582 0.53 -43.74 7.86
C PHE A 582 -0.85 -44.02 8.47
N MET A 583 -1.04 -43.67 9.74
CA MET A 583 -2.32 -43.81 10.41
C MET A 583 -3.38 -42.86 9.83
N GLY A 584 -2.96 -41.67 9.41
CA GLY A 584 -3.82 -40.71 8.72
C GLY A 584 -4.34 -41.21 7.38
N ILE A 585 -3.52 -41.93 6.61
CA ILE A 585 -3.98 -42.60 5.39
C ILE A 585 -5.02 -43.67 5.70
N ILE A 586 -4.80 -44.49 6.74
CA ILE A 586 -5.78 -45.51 7.13
C ILE A 586 -7.10 -44.86 7.58
N LEU A 587 -7.05 -43.78 8.34
CA LEU A 587 -8.23 -43.07 8.80
C LEU A 587 -8.98 -42.38 7.66
N ASN A 588 -8.30 -41.58 6.84
CA ASN A 588 -8.94 -40.75 5.84
C ASN A 588 -9.23 -41.47 4.53
N ARG A 589 -8.33 -42.33 4.04
CA ARG A 589 -8.48 -42.98 2.73
C ARG A 589 -9.11 -44.35 2.78
N LEU A 590 -9.11 -45.02 3.95
CA LEU A 590 -9.62 -46.39 4.06
C LEU A 590 -10.84 -46.46 4.99
N HIS A 591 -10.71 -45.96 6.23
CA HIS A 591 -11.74 -46.07 7.26
C HIS A 591 -12.93 -45.13 7.01
N ALA A 592 -12.69 -43.86 6.66
CA ALA A 592 -13.76 -42.87 6.40
C ALA A 592 -14.69 -43.24 5.23
N ILE A 593 -14.24 -44.07 4.28
CA ILE A 593 -15.07 -44.56 3.15
C ILE A 593 -16.32 -45.28 3.65
N ARG A 594 -16.28 -45.89 4.84
CA ARG A 594 -17.42 -46.63 5.42
C ARG A 594 -18.65 -45.78 5.65
N ALA A 595 -18.48 -44.48 5.86
CA ALA A 595 -19.58 -43.54 5.94
C ALA A 595 -20.24 -43.28 4.57
N THR A 596 -19.55 -43.59 3.47
CA THR A 596 -20.07 -43.44 2.11
C THR A 596 -20.64 -44.75 1.57
N LYS A 597 -19.93 -45.87 1.78
CA LYS A 597 -20.29 -47.20 1.24
C LYS A 597 -19.63 -48.32 2.05
N ASP A 598 -20.16 -49.53 1.90
CA ASP A 598 -19.47 -50.73 2.37
C ASP A 598 -18.14 -50.94 1.62
N TRP A 599 -17.16 -51.50 2.32
CA TRP A 599 -15.87 -51.86 1.75
C TRP A 599 -16.02 -52.94 0.67
N ALA A 600 -15.48 -52.69 -0.52
CA ALA A 600 -15.41 -53.67 -1.59
C ALA A 600 -14.18 -54.57 -1.44
N HIS A 601 -13.94 -55.44 -2.43
CA HIS A 601 -12.84 -56.40 -2.37
C HIS A 601 -11.46 -55.71 -2.22
N VAL A 602 -11.27 -54.57 -2.88
CA VAL A 602 -9.99 -53.83 -2.89
C VAL A 602 -9.67 -53.30 -1.49
N GLU A 603 -10.61 -52.64 -0.83
CA GLU A 603 -10.44 -52.09 0.52
C GLU A 603 -10.08 -53.20 1.52
N ASN A 604 -10.77 -54.36 1.43
CA ASN A 604 -10.47 -55.52 2.27
C ASN A 604 -9.07 -56.11 1.99
N GLN A 605 -8.65 -56.16 0.73
CA GLN A 605 -7.32 -56.66 0.35
C GLN A 605 -6.21 -55.73 0.83
N VAL A 606 -6.39 -54.42 0.70
CA VAL A 606 -5.46 -53.39 1.17
C VAL A 606 -5.36 -53.44 2.69
N ALA A 607 -6.48 -53.47 3.40
CA ALA A 607 -6.50 -53.59 4.86
C ALA A 607 -5.77 -54.85 5.35
N GLY A 608 -6.00 -56.00 4.69
CA GLY A 608 -5.32 -57.26 5.00
C GLY A 608 -3.80 -57.16 4.84
N PHE A 609 -3.32 -56.60 3.72
CA PHE A 609 -1.89 -56.41 3.46
C PHE A 609 -1.23 -55.47 4.49
N LEU A 610 -1.86 -54.33 4.79
CA LEU A 610 -1.33 -53.37 5.76
C LEU A 610 -1.25 -53.99 7.16
N ASN A 611 -2.29 -54.69 7.61
CA ASN A 611 -2.30 -55.37 8.90
C ASN A 611 -1.21 -56.45 9.01
N GLU A 612 -1.03 -57.28 7.97
CA GLU A 612 0.01 -58.30 7.95
C GLU A 612 1.41 -57.70 8.11
N LYS A 613 1.69 -56.60 7.41
CA LYS A 613 3.00 -55.94 7.44
C LYS A 613 3.28 -55.20 8.74
N ILE A 614 2.27 -54.57 9.33
CA ILE A 614 2.40 -53.86 10.61
C ILE A 614 2.70 -54.84 11.75
N GLU A 615 2.05 -56.01 11.76
CA GLU A 615 2.30 -57.03 12.78
C GLU A 615 3.75 -57.55 12.76
N GLN A 616 4.39 -57.55 11.58
CA GLN A 616 5.79 -57.95 11.40
C GLN A 616 6.80 -56.88 11.89
N ILE A 617 6.36 -55.68 12.27
CA ILE A 617 7.24 -54.60 12.75
C ILE A 617 7.29 -54.61 14.27
N SER A 618 8.31 -55.27 14.84
CA SER A 618 8.50 -55.41 16.29
C SER A 618 8.82 -54.10 17.02
N SER A 619 9.32 -53.07 16.33
CA SER A 619 9.66 -51.77 16.93
C SER A 619 8.45 -50.86 17.19
N LEU A 620 7.26 -51.20 16.67
CA LEU A 620 6.02 -50.48 16.97
C LEU A 620 5.40 -50.95 18.28
N SER A 621 4.80 -50.01 19.02
CA SER A 621 4.12 -50.34 20.28
C SER A 621 2.95 -51.31 20.05
N ILE A 622 2.65 -52.14 21.04
CA ILE A 622 1.50 -53.07 21.00
C ILE A 622 0.19 -52.27 20.81
N ILE A 623 0.11 -51.10 21.46
CA ILE A 623 -1.04 -50.19 21.37
C ILE A 623 -1.24 -49.69 19.94
N TYR A 624 -0.18 -49.22 19.28
CA TYR A 624 -0.25 -48.73 17.90
C TYR A 624 -0.73 -49.81 16.91
N ARG A 625 -0.17 -51.02 17.00
CA ARG A 625 -0.58 -52.15 16.16
C ARG A 625 -2.04 -52.56 16.40
N LYS A 626 -2.46 -52.61 17.66
CA LYS A 626 -3.84 -52.93 18.03
C LYS A 626 -4.82 -51.89 17.49
N ILE A 627 -4.52 -50.59 17.64
CA ILE A 627 -5.43 -49.54 17.17
C ILE A 627 -5.60 -49.59 15.66
N ILE A 628 -4.53 -49.82 14.89
CA ILE A 628 -4.66 -49.94 13.43
C ILE A 628 -5.55 -51.14 13.07
N LYS A 629 -5.36 -52.26 13.75
CA LYS A 629 -6.22 -53.43 13.56
C LYS A 629 -7.68 -53.09 13.88
N ASP A 630 -7.95 -52.45 15.01
CA ASP A 630 -9.30 -52.08 15.44
C ASP A 630 -9.98 -51.07 14.49
N ILE A 631 -9.23 -50.13 13.91
CA ILE A 631 -9.73 -49.18 12.90
C ILE A 631 -10.01 -49.88 11.57
N THR A 632 -9.11 -50.77 11.14
CA THR A 632 -9.24 -51.49 9.87
C THR A 632 -10.31 -52.58 9.93
N THR A 633 -10.61 -53.16 11.10
CA THR A 633 -11.73 -54.10 11.29
C THR A 633 -13.04 -53.42 11.68
N ASN A 634 -13.05 -52.08 11.81
CA ASN A 634 -14.21 -51.29 12.26
C ASN A 634 -14.70 -51.69 13.67
N GLN A 635 -13.79 -52.11 14.55
CA GLN A 635 -14.10 -52.56 15.91
C GLN A 635 -13.77 -51.52 16.98
N CYS A 636 -13.14 -50.39 16.62
CA CYS A 636 -12.90 -49.28 17.54
C CYS A 636 -14.23 -48.57 17.87
N PRO A 637 -14.77 -48.66 19.11
CA PRO A 637 -16.10 -48.13 19.41
C PRO A 637 -16.22 -46.62 19.24
N LEU A 638 -15.13 -45.89 19.50
CA LEU A 638 -15.06 -44.43 19.34
C LEU A 638 -15.04 -43.98 17.89
N LEU A 639 -14.67 -44.85 16.96
CA LEU A 639 -14.51 -44.57 15.54
C LEU A 639 -15.42 -45.45 14.68
N TYR A 640 -16.44 -46.11 15.24
CA TYR A 640 -17.31 -46.95 14.43
C TYR A 640 -18.00 -46.13 13.33
N LEU A 641 -17.87 -46.55 12.07
CA LEU A 641 -18.48 -45.90 10.91
C LEU A 641 -19.30 -46.90 10.09
N ASP A 642 -20.46 -46.45 9.63
CA ASP A 642 -21.38 -47.15 8.72
C ASP A 642 -22.06 -46.15 7.78
N ILE A 643 -22.86 -46.65 6.83
CA ILE A 643 -23.54 -45.83 5.83
C ILE A 643 -24.51 -44.81 6.47
N ASP A 644 -25.07 -45.14 7.63
CA ASP A 644 -26.02 -44.29 8.37
C ASP A 644 -25.35 -43.16 9.17
N THR A 645 -24.01 -43.13 9.21
CA THR A 645 -23.27 -42.10 9.93
C THR A 645 -23.51 -40.72 9.31
N SER A 646 -23.95 -39.74 10.12
CA SER A 646 -24.19 -38.35 9.70
C SER A 646 -22.87 -37.61 9.38
N ASN A 647 -22.92 -36.53 8.58
CA ASN A 647 -21.72 -35.74 8.26
C ASN A 647 -21.09 -35.09 9.50
N SER A 648 -21.91 -34.64 10.46
CA SER A 648 -21.42 -34.09 11.73
C SER A 648 -20.72 -35.13 12.59
N ASP A 649 -21.28 -36.35 12.66
CA ASP A 649 -20.67 -37.44 13.42
C ASP A 649 -19.38 -37.95 12.76
N LEU A 650 -19.35 -38.02 11.42
CA LEU A 650 -18.14 -38.33 10.65
C LEU A 650 -17.00 -37.31 10.93
N LEU A 651 -17.32 -36.01 10.99
CA LEU A 651 -16.34 -34.97 11.33
C LEU A 651 -15.82 -35.12 12.75
N ILE A 652 -16.70 -35.33 13.74
CA ILE A 652 -16.30 -35.54 15.14
C ILE A 652 -15.39 -36.77 15.25
N LYS A 653 -15.78 -37.89 14.63
CA LYS A 653 -14.99 -39.12 14.62
C LYS A 653 -13.65 -38.96 13.90
N SER A 654 -13.57 -38.15 12.85
CA SER A 654 -12.30 -37.82 12.18
C SER A 654 -11.34 -37.07 13.14
N VAL A 655 -11.86 -36.10 13.90
CA VAL A 655 -11.06 -35.38 14.92
C VAL A 655 -10.59 -36.33 16.02
N VAL A 656 -11.48 -37.19 16.54
CA VAL A 656 -11.12 -38.21 17.53
C VAL A 656 -10.06 -39.17 16.97
N GLY A 657 -10.19 -39.57 15.70
CA GLY A 657 -9.22 -40.40 14.99
C GLY A 657 -7.85 -39.73 14.91
N HIS A 658 -7.81 -38.42 14.66
CA HIS A 658 -6.56 -37.65 14.65
C HIS A 658 -5.86 -37.63 16.01
N VAL A 659 -6.62 -37.42 17.10
CA VAL A 659 -6.09 -37.48 18.47
C VAL A 659 -5.52 -38.87 18.78
N ILE A 660 -6.24 -39.93 18.40
CA ILE A 660 -5.78 -41.32 18.58
C ILE A 660 -4.50 -41.58 17.77
N ALA A 661 -4.42 -41.10 16.53
CA ALA A 661 -3.23 -41.24 15.68
C ALA A 661 -2.00 -40.54 16.28
N LEU A 662 -2.17 -39.33 16.82
CA LEU A 662 -1.12 -38.59 17.49
C LEU A 662 -0.58 -39.35 18.71
N HIS A 663 -1.46 -39.73 19.64
CA HIS A 663 -1.05 -40.35 20.90
C HIS A 663 -0.47 -41.75 20.72
N SER A 664 -1.04 -42.56 19.82
CA SER A 664 -0.53 -43.92 19.58
C SER A 664 0.83 -43.95 18.87
N SER A 665 1.16 -42.89 18.13
CA SER A 665 2.43 -42.77 17.39
C SER A 665 3.62 -42.41 18.26
N LEU A 666 3.38 -41.92 19.48
CA LEU A 666 4.42 -41.57 20.45
C LEU A 666 5.19 -42.82 20.91
N PRO A 667 6.52 -42.74 21.08
CA PRO A 667 7.30 -43.82 21.65
C PRO A 667 6.90 -44.06 23.12
N ALA A 668 7.02 -45.31 23.59
CA ALA A 668 6.60 -45.71 24.94
C ALA A 668 7.38 -45.03 26.09
N ASP A 669 8.43 -44.28 25.76
CA ASP A 669 9.32 -43.56 26.70
C ASP A 669 9.06 -42.04 26.71
N ALA A 670 7.98 -41.55 26.06
CA ALA A 670 7.63 -40.13 25.94
C ALA A 670 6.64 -39.64 27.01
#